data_AF-A0A959IT48-F1
#
_entry.id   AF-A0A959IT48-F1
#
_cell.length_a   1.000
_cell.length_b   1.000
_cell.length_c   1.000
_cell.angle_alpha   90.00
_cell.angle_beta   90.00
_cell.angle_gamma   90.00
#
_symmetry.space_group_name_H-M   'P 1'
#
loop_
_entity.id
_entity.type
_entity.pdbx_description
1 polymer ?
#
loop_
_entity_poly.entity_id
_entity_poly.type
_entity_poly.pdbx_seq_one_letter_code
_entity_poly.pdbx_strand_id
1 'polypeptide(L)'
;KGLICIDQQKGVVGWYHKEAEKGHHLPFQEVYWLYKDADDVYWAATNHNGLVKFSLNQSLNVQSFQQYTTDDGLSSDVIYALFEDAYERLWMSTQSGLTCLDKKTGAVRIFTDNQGQLPVNEFNRISGFQAPDGRLYFGSVQGVIGFHPNEIDTASYDKKLLLSSVEFFVGKQEERRDETKTVLEANKLVVQPNVRFAKIEVALADYFDAEGARFFYKIEGRHDAFRPMDGNSIQLSNLPYGKYRLRFRGQARDKRFSTSEINLSLVVLRPFYLRWWFVLLVAAAIIGLFGLFYNWRVAQLKKQQAELEKVVKQRTEKIRQDKILIEQQAEELKALDQLKDRFFANISHELRTPLTMIAGPLGNLLKNKSDLSEKQLHSLQVIKRHTNYLKNRINEIMELNRLEVNKGQIDLQPIKLYDFLKVSIGNFESIAPEKQIILSFDYQMKKTAQILADKDKLEHIIYNYLSNAFKYTPKGGRVKVAVQEVENRIRLEVEDTGKGIPEEDIPNLFERFFQAQNAQKVGSSGIGLALCREIAELLNGRVWVESRLGKGSTFFFEWPYEAFIGIVEREPSENMAEGILPNAQSLANPTGTKQQATILLTEDNHDLREYIQVILSEEYTVYTAENGKEALDWLANNPEPDLILSDIMMPVMDGLELLETIKSTDQFRHIPMVMLTARHGMEA
;
A
#
# COMPACT_ATOMS: atom_id res chain seq x y z
N LYS A 1 7.52 54.08 95.92
CA LYS A 1 7.44 52.63 95.70
C LYS A 1 8.77 52.19 95.09
N GLY A 2 9.33 51.08 95.54
CA GLY A 2 10.65 50.59 95.13
C GLY A 2 11.39 49.97 96.30
N LEU A 3 12.62 49.53 96.06
CA LEU A 3 13.51 49.02 97.09
C LEU A 3 14.36 50.17 97.63
N ILE A 4 14.42 50.36 98.94
CA ILE A 4 15.23 51.40 99.57
C ILE A 4 16.31 50.74 100.42
N CYS A 5 17.57 51.12 100.17
CA CYS A 5 18.70 50.74 101.00
C CYS A 5 18.94 51.84 102.04
N ILE A 6 18.89 51.46 103.31
CA ILE A 6 19.08 52.37 104.45
C ILE A 6 20.31 51.92 105.21
N ASP A 7 21.27 52.82 105.34
CA ASP A 7 22.39 52.70 106.27
C ASP A 7 21.93 53.27 107.62
N GLN A 8 22.16 52.54 108.71
CA GLN A 8 21.68 52.91 110.04
C GLN A 8 22.22 54.26 110.55
N GLN A 9 23.36 54.73 110.01
CA GLN A 9 23.99 55.99 110.39
C GLN A 9 23.76 57.10 109.35
N LYS A 10 23.82 56.76 108.06
CA LYS A 10 23.76 57.73 106.96
C LYS A 10 22.35 57.98 106.41
N GLY A 11 21.36 57.19 106.83
CA GLY A 11 20.01 57.25 106.29
C GLY A 11 19.90 56.54 104.94
N VAL A 12 19.11 57.07 104.02
CA VAL A 12 18.88 56.44 102.70
C VAL A 12 20.13 56.58 101.84
N VAL A 13 20.74 55.44 101.50
CA VAL A 13 21.97 55.37 100.68
C VAL A 13 21.71 54.86 99.26
N GLY A 14 20.52 54.33 98.98
CA GLY A 14 20.09 53.95 97.63
C GLY A 14 18.58 53.79 97.53
N TRP A 15 18.01 54.18 96.39
CA TRP A 15 16.60 53.99 96.10
C TRP A 15 16.43 53.42 94.68
N TYR A 16 16.01 52.16 94.61
CA TYR A 16 15.89 51.42 93.36
C TYR A 16 14.43 51.30 92.91
N HIS A 17 14.15 51.73 91.69
CA HIS A 17 12.84 51.63 91.06
C HIS A 17 12.93 51.72 89.53
N LYS A 18 11.84 51.41 88.85
CA LYS A 18 11.73 51.39 87.38
C LYS A 18 12.15 52.68 86.66
N GLU A 19 12.00 53.82 87.32
CA GLU A 19 12.28 55.15 86.73
C GLU A 19 13.59 55.76 87.26
N ALA A 20 14.37 55.01 88.03
CA ALA A 20 15.64 55.49 88.58
C ALA A 20 16.73 55.61 87.50
N GLU A 21 17.76 56.40 87.76
CA GLU A 21 18.94 56.53 86.90
C GLU A 21 19.70 55.19 86.73
N LYS A 22 20.57 55.10 85.72
CA LYS A 22 21.23 53.85 85.28
C LYS A 22 21.94 53.03 86.38
N GLY A 23 22.31 53.62 87.51
CA GLY A 23 22.90 52.90 88.66
C GLY A 23 21.89 52.30 89.64
N HIS A 24 20.66 52.80 89.68
CA HIS A 24 19.62 52.41 90.62
C HIS A 24 18.37 51.82 89.93
N HIS A 25 18.41 51.64 88.61
CA HIS A 25 17.30 51.09 87.84
C HIS A 25 17.08 49.59 88.14
N LEU A 26 15.85 49.24 88.51
CA LEU A 26 15.36 47.85 88.59
C LEU A 26 13.99 47.75 87.89
N PRO A 27 13.64 46.61 87.28
CA PRO A 27 12.45 46.51 86.42
C PRO A 27 11.10 46.59 87.15
N PHE A 28 11.10 46.65 88.49
CA PHE A 28 9.90 46.63 89.32
C PHE A 28 9.68 47.94 90.09
N GLN A 29 8.42 48.20 90.46
CA GLN A 29 8.05 49.28 91.38
C GLN A 29 7.63 48.75 92.76
N GLU A 30 7.11 47.53 92.83
CA GLU A 30 6.61 46.92 94.06
C GLU A 30 7.31 45.58 94.29
N VAL A 31 7.91 45.45 95.48
CA VAL A 31 8.58 44.24 95.95
C VAL A 31 7.87 43.77 97.21
N TYR A 32 7.46 42.50 97.22
CA TYR A 32 6.78 41.87 98.35
C TYR A 32 7.76 41.14 99.27
N TRP A 33 8.80 40.53 98.69
CA TRP A 33 9.81 39.78 99.43
C TRP A 33 11.19 40.01 98.81
N LEU A 34 12.21 40.06 99.66
CA LEU A 34 13.60 40.14 99.23
C LEU A 34 14.39 39.03 99.93
N TYR A 35 15.07 38.21 99.13
CA TYR A 35 15.98 37.20 99.60
C TYR A 35 17.39 37.52 99.12
N LYS A 36 18.39 37.29 99.97
CA LYS A 36 19.80 37.45 99.62
C LYS A 36 20.45 36.07 99.76
N ASP A 37 21.01 35.56 98.68
CA ASP A 37 21.72 34.28 98.71
C ASP A 37 23.16 34.43 99.21
N ALA A 38 23.85 33.29 99.37
CA ALA A 38 25.22 33.24 99.88
C ALA A 38 26.26 33.89 98.94
N ASP A 39 25.93 34.11 97.65
CA ASP A 39 26.82 34.66 96.63
C ASP A 39 26.65 36.19 96.48
N ASP A 40 26.06 36.85 97.49
CA ASP A 40 25.69 38.27 97.47
C ASP A 40 24.72 38.67 96.34
N VAL A 41 23.94 37.72 95.82
CA VAL A 41 22.89 37.96 94.83
C VAL A 41 21.53 38.12 95.50
N TYR A 42 20.78 39.12 95.05
CA TYR A 42 19.45 39.42 95.54
C TYR A 42 18.37 38.83 94.63
N TRP A 43 17.34 38.27 95.23
CA TRP A 43 16.17 37.73 94.59
C TRP A 43 14.95 38.45 95.13
N ALA A 44 14.31 39.26 94.28
CA ALA A 44 13.12 40.03 94.60
C ALA A 44 11.87 39.33 94.07
N ALA A 45 10.94 39.05 94.98
CA ALA A 45 9.57 38.67 94.65
C ALA A 45 8.76 39.94 94.41
N THR A 46 8.27 40.12 93.18
CA THR A 46 7.68 41.39 92.76
C THR A 46 6.19 41.28 92.45
N ASN A 47 5.52 42.43 92.39
CA ASN A 47 4.17 42.52 91.86
C ASN A 47 4.23 42.75 90.35
N HIS A 48 3.74 41.80 89.54
CA HIS A 48 3.64 41.86 88.07
C HIS A 48 4.95 41.85 87.27
N ASN A 49 6.11 41.72 87.93
CA ASN A 49 7.41 41.60 87.26
C ASN A 49 8.09 40.25 87.55
N GLY A 50 7.36 39.28 88.09
CA GLY A 50 7.87 37.95 88.39
C GLY A 50 9.02 37.96 89.41
N LEU A 51 9.98 37.06 89.22
CA LEU A 51 11.15 36.94 90.08
C LEU A 51 12.30 37.73 89.45
N VAL A 52 12.88 38.66 90.20
CA VAL A 52 13.99 39.49 89.72
C VAL A 52 15.26 39.15 90.49
N LYS A 53 16.23 38.57 89.80
CA LYS A 53 17.59 38.30 90.29
C LYS A 53 18.47 39.51 89.97
N PHE A 54 19.23 40.04 90.92
CA PHE A 54 20.15 41.16 90.67
C PHE A 54 21.34 41.18 91.63
N SER A 55 22.44 41.80 91.22
CA SER A 55 23.61 42.04 92.08
C SER A 55 23.94 43.53 92.18
N LEU A 56 24.49 43.92 93.34
CA LEU A 56 24.93 45.28 93.62
C LEU A 56 26.45 45.31 93.73
N ASN A 57 27.09 46.37 93.22
CA ASN A 57 28.52 46.58 93.43
C ASN A 57 28.81 47.20 94.81
N GLN A 58 30.09 47.39 95.14
CA GLN A 58 30.53 48.02 96.40
C GLN A 58 29.99 49.45 96.60
N SER A 59 29.65 50.14 95.52
CA SER A 59 29.04 51.48 95.53
C SER A 59 27.51 51.44 95.50
N LEU A 60 26.90 50.28 95.74
CA LEU A 60 25.45 50.05 95.73
C LEU A 60 24.77 50.30 94.37
N ASN A 61 25.50 50.30 93.25
CA ASN A 61 24.90 50.35 91.92
C ASN A 61 24.56 48.94 91.42
N VAL A 62 23.43 48.81 90.71
CA VAL A 62 23.00 47.58 90.03
C VAL A 62 24.01 47.21 88.95
N GLN A 63 24.62 46.03 89.03
CA GLN A 63 25.55 45.54 88.00
C GLN A 63 24.81 44.84 86.86
N SER A 64 23.86 43.98 87.21
CA SER A 64 22.99 43.28 86.27
C SER A 64 21.72 42.83 86.99
N PHE A 65 20.66 42.64 86.21
CA PHE A 65 19.46 41.95 86.67
C PHE A 65 18.95 40.99 85.61
N GLN A 66 18.23 39.95 86.05
CA GLN A 66 17.53 38.98 85.23
C GLN A 66 16.12 38.81 85.77
N GLN A 67 15.14 38.75 84.88
CA GLN A 67 13.74 38.57 85.22
C GLN A 67 13.29 37.18 84.79
N TYR A 68 12.55 36.50 85.66
CA TYR A 68 11.82 35.27 85.34
C TYR A 68 10.32 35.57 85.42
N THR A 69 9.59 35.17 84.40
CA THR A 69 8.15 35.44 84.22
C THR A 69 7.38 34.16 83.91
N THR A 70 6.08 34.27 83.65
CA THR A 70 5.28 33.15 83.14
C THR A 70 5.82 32.59 81.82
N ASP A 71 6.51 33.39 81.01
CA ASP A 71 7.16 32.93 79.77
C ASP A 71 8.32 31.97 80.06
N ASP A 72 8.97 32.12 81.22
CA ASP A 72 10.03 31.23 81.71
C ASP A 72 9.47 30.03 82.50
N GLY A 73 8.15 29.92 82.59
CA GLY A 73 7.45 28.80 83.24
C GLY A 73 7.02 29.06 84.68
N LEU A 74 7.07 30.29 85.19
CA LEU A 74 6.45 30.61 86.49
C LEU A 74 4.93 30.44 86.44
N SER A 75 4.31 30.12 87.58
CA SER A 75 2.85 30.00 87.67
C SER A 75 2.10 31.33 87.61
N SER A 76 2.76 32.43 88.02
CA SER A 76 2.28 33.80 87.92
C SER A 76 3.44 34.79 88.04
N ASP A 77 3.30 35.97 87.43
CA ASP A 77 4.24 37.10 87.56
C ASP A 77 4.06 37.88 88.88
N VAL A 78 3.15 37.45 89.75
CA VAL A 78 2.91 38.04 91.07
C VAL A 78 3.39 37.06 92.13
N ILE A 79 4.51 37.37 92.77
CA ILE A 79 5.19 36.48 93.74
C ILE A 79 5.11 37.07 95.14
N TYR A 80 4.56 36.33 96.10
CA TYR A 80 4.24 36.83 97.44
C TYR A 80 5.31 36.57 98.49
N ALA A 81 5.92 35.39 98.49
CA ALA A 81 7.00 35.02 99.40
C ALA A 81 7.94 34.02 98.73
N LEU A 82 9.21 34.05 99.13
CA LEU A 82 10.31 33.32 98.51
C LEU A 82 11.23 32.74 99.61
N PHE A 83 11.57 31.46 99.51
CA PHE A 83 12.55 30.79 100.37
C PHE A 83 13.45 29.85 99.57
N GLU A 84 14.72 29.73 99.97
CA GLU A 84 15.66 28.76 99.41
C GLU A 84 15.67 27.49 100.27
N ASP A 85 15.65 26.32 99.63
CA ASP A 85 15.83 25.04 100.32
C ASP A 85 17.30 24.59 100.36
N ALA A 86 17.58 23.49 101.07
CA ALA A 86 18.93 22.95 101.21
C ALA A 86 19.56 22.44 99.90
N TYR A 87 18.79 22.36 98.80
CA TYR A 87 19.26 21.92 97.48
C TYR A 87 19.46 23.09 96.51
N GLU A 88 19.49 24.32 97.01
CA GLU A 88 19.58 25.55 96.21
C GLU A 88 18.39 25.73 95.25
N ARG A 89 17.19 25.29 95.66
CA ARG A 89 15.95 25.54 94.92
C ARG A 89 15.16 26.63 95.60
N LEU A 90 14.64 27.56 94.79
CA LEU A 90 13.82 28.67 95.22
C LEU A 90 12.34 28.29 95.17
N TRP A 91 11.70 28.27 96.33
CA TRP A 91 10.28 28.02 96.50
C TRP A 91 9.53 29.32 96.67
N MET A 92 8.50 29.49 95.86
CA MET A 92 7.79 30.75 95.68
C MET A 92 6.29 30.53 95.76
N SER A 93 5.65 31.21 96.68
CA SER A 93 4.19 31.36 96.64
C SER A 93 3.83 32.46 95.66
N THR A 94 2.89 32.18 94.77
CA THR A 94 2.43 33.14 93.75
C THR A 94 0.92 33.36 93.86
N GLN A 95 0.39 34.25 93.02
CA GLN A 95 -1.06 34.44 92.90
C GLN A 95 -1.80 33.18 92.40
N SER A 96 -1.13 32.30 91.66
CA SER A 96 -1.76 31.18 90.94
C SER A 96 -1.05 29.84 91.18
N GLY A 97 -0.63 29.58 92.41
CA GLY A 97 0.02 28.33 92.81
C GLY A 97 1.40 28.52 93.41
N LEU A 98 2.08 27.39 93.63
CA LEU A 98 3.43 27.33 94.20
C LEU A 98 4.41 27.01 93.08
N THR A 99 5.54 27.71 93.03
CA THR A 99 6.58 27.49 92.03
C THR A 99 7.91 27.16 92.70
N CYS A 100 8.60 26.15 92.18
CA CYS A 100 9.96 25.78 92.55
C CYS A 100 10.88 26.05 91.35
N LEU A 101 11.91 26.87 91.52
CA LEU A 101 12.95 27.14 90.53
C LEU A 101 14.27 26.53 91.02
N ASP A 102 14.87 25.66 90.22
CA ASP A 102 16.20 25.12 90.49
C ASP A 102 17.28 26.10 90.03
N LYS A 103 18.13 26.60 90.96
CA LYS A 103 19.16 27.62 90.63
C LYS A 103 20.24 27.11 89.68
N LYS A 104 20.51 25.80 89.65
CA LYS A 104 21.61 25.20 88.87
C LYS A 104 21.20 24.91 87.43
N THR A 105 20.00 24.38 87.25
CA THR A 105 19.48 23.97 85.94
C THR A 105 18.58 25.03 85.30
N GLY A 106 18.04 25.96 86.09
CA GLY A 106 17.00 26.89 85.64
C GLY A 106 15.64 26.23 85.43
N ALA A 107 15.48 24.95 85.80
CA ALA A 107 14.22 24.24 85.63
C ALA A 107 13.15 24.78 86.60
N VAL A 108 11.97 25.07 86.05
CA VAL A 108 10.81 25.54 86.82
C VAL A 108 9.78 24.42 86.95
N ARG A 109 9.31 24.17 88.17
CA ARG A 109 8.22 23.25 88.47
C ARG A 109 7.09 24.00 89.16
N ILE A 110 5.87 23.79 88.68
CA ILE A 110 4.67 24.43 89.20
C ILE A 110 3.81 23.38 89.92
N PHE A 111 3.22 23.78 91.04
CA PHE A 111 2.21 23.03 91.78
C PHE A 111 0.93 23.86 91.85
N THR A 112 -0.20 23.23 91.54
CA THR A 112 -1.54 23.85 91.56
C THR A 112 -2.54 22.91 92.23
N ASP A 113 -3.75 23.39 92.48
CA ASP A 113 -4.88 22.62 93.01
C ASP A 113 -5.42 21.57 92.03
N ASN A 114 -5.05 21.67 90.75
CA ASN A 114 -5.31 20.65 89.77
C ASN A 114 -4.73 19.31 90.25
N GLN A 115 -5.62 18.31 90.40
CA GLN A 115 -5.27 16.94 90.78
C GLN A 115 -4.76 16.79 92.22
N GLY A 116 -5.05 17.76 93.10
CA GLY A 116 -4.82 17.63 94.55
C GLY A 116 -3.36 17.76 94.99
N GLN A 117 -2.48 18.29 94.13
CA GLN A 117 -1.08 18.56 94.50
C GLN A 117 -0.97 19.71 95.52
N LEU A 118 -1.88 20.68 95.42
CA LEU A 118 -2.13 21.69 96.44
C LEU A 118 -3.62 21.66 96.84
N PRO A 119 -3.95 22.08 98.07
CA PRO A 119 -5.35 22.25 98.46
C PRO A 119 -5.99 23.51 97.83
N VAL A 120 -5.20 24.54 97.52
CA VAL A 120 -5.66 25.81 96.91
C VAL A 120 -4.52 26.52 96.18
N ASN A 121 -4.84 27.27 95.11
CA ASN A 121 -3.87 28.04 94.33
C ASN A 121 -3.53 29.43 94.91
N GLU A 122 -4.46 30.02 95.66
CA GLU A 122 -4.34 31.42 96.09
C GLU A 122 -3.63 31.53 97.44
N PHE A 123 -2.41 32.09 97.40
CA PHE A 123 -1.59 32.37 98.56
C PHE A 123 -1.79 33.80 99.09
N ASN A 124 -1.57 34.00 100.40
CA ASN A 124 -1.64 35.32 101.02
C ASN A 124 -0.33 36.10 100.78
N ARG A 125 -0.45 37.41 100.58
CA ARG A 125 0.70 38.32 100.39
C ARG A 125 1.63 38.28 101.60
N ILE A 126 2.94 38.17 101.37
CA ILE A 126 3.98 38.25 102.41
C ILE A 126 3.72 37.23 103.54
N SER A 127 3.11 36.08 103.21
CA SER A 127 2.74 35.05 104.17
C SER A 127 3.55 33.79 103.94
N GLY A 128 4.71 33.71 104.59
CA GLY A 128 5.51 32.50 104.59
C GLY A 128 6.53 32.45 105.71
N PHE A 129 6.96 31.25 106.07
CA PHE A 129 7.89 30.97 107.14
C PHE A 129 8.70 29.72 106.80
N GLN A 130 10.02 29.80 106.95
CA GLN A 130 10.92 28.64 106.87
C GLN A 130 11.34 28.25 108.29
N ALA A 131 11.01 27.02 108.69
CA ALA A 131 11.39 26.48 109.99
C ALA A 131 12.87 26.05 110.00
N PRO A 132 13.51 25.97 111.19
CA PRO A 132 14.91 25.56 111.30
C PRO A 132 15.22 24.15 110.78
N ASP A 133 14.22 23.26 110.70
CA ASP A 133 14.35 21.92 110.14
C ASP A 133 14.29 21.91 108.59
N GLY A 134 14.09 23.07 107.97
CA GLY A 134 14.00 23.22 106.52
C GLY A 134 12.58 23.05 105.95
N ARG A 135 11.55 22.90 106.80
CA ARG A 135 10.16 22.94 106.35
C ARG A 135 9.76 24.33 105.91
N LEU A 136 9.01 24.39 104.81
CA LEU A 136 8.45 25.62 104.27
C LEU A 136 6.97 25.69 104.58
N TYR A 137 6.53 26.82 105.09
CA TYR A 137 5.14 27.15 105.35
C TYR A 137 4.75 28.36 104.53
N PHE A 138 3.65 28.26 103.80
CA PHE A 138 3.05 29.36 103.06
C PHE A 138 1.58 29.51 103.47
N GLY A 139 1.18 30.73 103.80
CA GLY A 139 -0.22 31.03 104.12
C GLY A 139 -1.04 31.12 102.84
N SER A 140 -2.23 30.53 102.86
CA SER A 140 -3.20 30.57 101.77
C SER A 140 -4.56 31.07 102.27
N VAL A 141 -5.48 31.31 101.33
CA VAL A 141 -6.85 31.71 101.67
C VAL A 141 -7.64 30.62 102.43
N GLN A 142 -7.13 29.37 102.45
CA GLN A 142 -7.74 28.22 103.13
C GLN A 142 -6.95 27.71 104.34
N GLY A 143 -5.88 28.39 104.75
CA GLY A 143 -5.08 28.00 105.92
C GLY A 143 -3.59 28.11 105.69
N VAL A 144 -2.81 27.16 106.22
CA VAL A 144 -1.35 27.12 106.08
C VAL A 144 -0.96 25.83 105.37
N ILE A 145 -0.19 25.96 104.29
CA ILE A 145 0.38 24.84 103.55
C ILE A 145 1.82 24.67 104.02
N GLY A 146 2.12 23.53 104.65
CA GLY A 146 3.44 23.17 105.15
C GLY A 146 3.97 21.90 104.49
N PHE A 147 5.20 21.92 103.98
CA PHE A 147 5.84 20.75 103.37
C PHE A 147 7.35 20.77 103.55
N HIS A 148 7.97 19.60 103.43
CA HIS A 148 9.43 19.49 103.41
C HIS A 148 9.90 19.36 101.94
N PRO A 149 10.80 20.23 101.45
CA PRO A 149 11.21 20.19 100.04
C PRO A 149 11.87 18.88 99.58
N ASN A 150 12.45 18.10 100.50
CA ASN A 150 13.08 16.80 100.24
C ASN A 150 12.06 15.66 100.01
N GLU A 151 10.83 15.79 100.50
CA GLU A 151 9.75 14.81 100.32
C GLU A 151 9.08 14.93 98.94
N ILE A 152 9.25 16.08 98.27
CA ILE A 152 8.71 16.32 96.93
C ILE A 152 9.69 15.71 95.92
N ASP A 153 9.47 14.42 95.65
CA ASP A 153 10.34 13.59 94.83
C ASP A 153 10.50 14.13 93.40
N THR A 154 11.76 14.10 92.94
CA THR A 154 12.24 14.45 91.59
C THR A 154 12.58 13.20 90.77
N ALA A 155 12.31 11.99 91.28
CA ALA A 155 12.66 10.74 90.60
C ALA A 155 12.01 10.55 89.22
N SER A 156 12.72 9.86 88.33
CA SER A 156 12.27 9.48 86.99
C SER A 156 10.94 8.72 87.03
N TYR A 157 10.08 8.94 86.03
CA TYR A 157 8.82 8.21 85.90
C TYR A 157 9.06 6.74 85.49
N ASP A 158 9.28 5.88 86.49
CA ASP A 158 9.60 4.46 86.32
C ASP A 158 8.33 3.57 86.25
N LYS A 159 7.36 3.97 85.42
CA LYS A 159 6.17 3.16 85.16
C LYS A 159 6.35 2.37 83.88
N LYS A 160 6.11 1.06 83.94
CA LYS A 160 6.30 0.17 82.79
C LYS A 160 5.21 0.35 81.74
N LEU A 161 5.59 0.33 80.47
CA LEU A 161 4.72 0.25 79.31
C LEU A 161 4.44 -1.23 79.01
N LEU A 162 3.16 -1.59 78.96
CA LEU A 162 2.67 -2.94 78.79
C LEU A 162 1.91 -3.07 77.48
N LEU A 163 2.05 -4.23 76.83
CA LEU A 163 1.24 -4.62 75.69
C LEU A 163 -0.07 -5.22 76.24
N SER A 164 -1.20 -4.58 75.96
CA SER A 164 -2.50 -4.95 76.51
C SER A 164 -3.21 -6.00 75.67
N SER A 165 -3.27 -5.79 74.35
CA SER A 165 -3.93 -6.72 73.44
C SER A 165 -3.32 -6.65 72.03
N VAL A 166 -3.37 -7.79 71.33
CA VAL A 166 -3.04 -7.90 69.90
C VAL A 166 -4.08 -8.75 69.21
N GLU A 167 -4.82 -8.13 68.29
CA GLU A 167 -5.97 -8.75 67.63
C GLU A 167 -5.81 -8.70 66.12
N PHE A 168 -6.08 -9.82 65.45
CA PHE A 168 -6.15 -9.92 64.00
C PHE A 168 -7.60 -9.99 63.52
N PHE A 169 -7.91 -9.20 62.51
CA PHE A 169 -9.20 -9.22 61.83
C PHE A 169 -9.01 -9.85 60.45
N VAL A 170 -9.58 -11.04 60.24
CA VAL A 170 -9.36 -11.88 59.07
C VAL A 170 -10.58 -11.84 58.14
N GLY A 171 -10.35 -11.65 56.83
CA GLY A 171 -11.43 -11.72 55.84
C GLY A 171 -12.43 -10.56 55.86
N LYS A 172 -13.61 -10.79 55.28
CA LYS A 172 -14.72 -9.81 55.16
C LYS A 172 -15.78 -9.95 56.27
N GLN A 173 -15.92 -11.14 56.85
CA GLN A 173 -16.66 -11.33 58.09
C GLN A 173 -15.73 -10.94 59.24
N GLU A 174 -16.21 -10.25 60.27
CA GLU A 174 -15.40 -9.73 61.39
C GLU A 174 -14.86 -10.84 62.31
N GLU A 175 -14.18 -11.84 61.74
CA GLU A 175 -13.53 -12.88 62.52
C GLU A 175 -12.32 -12.27 63.25
N ARG A 176 -12.51 -12.07 64.55
CA ARG A 176 -11.51 -11.55 65.48
C ARG A 176 -10.74 -12.73 66.08
N ARG A 177 -9.42 -12.71 65.90
CA ARG A 177 -8.49 -13.67 66.50
C ARG A 177 -7.54 -12.96 67.45
N ASP A 178 -7.59 -13.32 68.72
CA ASP A 178 -6.66 -12.82 69.74
C ASP A 178 -5.33 -13.58 69.65
N GLU A 179 -4.25 -12.83 69.45
CA GLU A 179 -2.87 -13.32 69.35
C GLU A 179 -1.96 -12.75 70.46
N THR A 180 -2.55 -12.12 71.47
CA THR A 180 -1.82 -11.42 72.54
C THR A 180 -0.82 -12.34 73.22
N LYS A 181 -1.25 -13.54 73.62
CA LYS A 181 -0.38 -14.53 74.27
C LYS A 181 0.79 -14.96 73.37
N THR A 182 0.50 -15.30 72.11
CA THR A 182 1.51 -15.72 71.14
C THR A 182 2.57 -14.65 70.92
N VAL A 183 2.15 -13.38 70.82
CA VAL A 183 3.04 -12.25 70.57
C VAL A 183 3.89 -11.93 71.80
N LEU A 184 3.31 -12.01 73.00
CA LEU A 184 4.02 -11.82 74.26
C LEU A 184 5.09 -12.90 74.48
N GLU A 185 4.78 -14.17 74.23
CA GLU A 185 5.73 -15.28 74.40
C GLU A 185 6.86 -15.25 73.36
N ALA A 186 6.54 -14.94 72.09
CA ALA A 186 7.51 -14.95 71.00
C ALA A 186 8.23 -13.60 70.78
N ASN A 187 7.80 -12.53 71.45
CA ASN A 187 8.16 -11.14 71.17
C ASN A 187 8.11 -10.78 69.66
N LYS A 188 7.15 -11.37 68.95
CA LYS A 188 7.09 -11.38 67.48
C LYS A 188 5.66 -11.41 66.98
N LEU A 189 5.33 -10.47 66.11
CA LEU A 189 4.05 -10.36 65.44
C LEU A 189 4.14 -10.87 64.00
N VAL A 190 3.50 -11.99 63.70
CA VAL A 190 3.47 -12.58 62.34
C VAL A 190 2.12 -12.34 61.70
N VAL A 191 2.08 -11.46 60.70
CA VAL A 191 0.86 -11.11 59.96
C VAL A 191 0.75 -12.01 58.73
N GLN A 192 -0.32 -12.79 58.66
CA GLN A 192 -0.62 -13.64 57.50
C GLN A 192 -1.28 -12.83 56.37
N PRO A 193 -1.16 -13.26 55.10
CA PRO A 193 -1.69 -12.50 53.95
C PRO A 193 -3.21 -12.34 53.93
N ASN A 194 -3.95 -13.15 54.67
CA ASN A 194 -5.41 -13.10 54.82
C ASN A 194 -5.87 -12.14 55.93
N VAL A 195 -4.96 -11.64 56.75
CA VAL A 195 -5.26 -10.65 57.80
C VAL A 195 -5.45 -9.29 57.15
N ARG A 196 -6.60 -8.66 57.38
CA ARG A 196 -6.94 -7.34 56.84
C ARG A 196 -6.23 -6.23 57.60
N PHE A 197 -6.30 -6.28 58.93
CA PHE A 197 -5.56 -5.38 59.82
C PHE A 197 -5.30 -6.04 61.17
N ALA A 198 -4.26 -5.55 61.86
CA ALA A 198 -3.96 -5.90 63.24
C ALA A 198 -4.25 -4.69 64.14
N LYS A 199 -5.00 -4.90 65.22
CA LYS A 199 -5.22 -3.89 66.26
C LYS A 199 -4.31 -4.21 67.44
N ILE A 200 -3.55 -3.22 67.90
CA ILE A 200 -2.59 -3.37 69.01
C ILE A 200 -2.88 -2.32 70.05
N GLU A 201 -3.05 -2.73 71.30
CA GLU A 201 -3.31 -1.84 72.43
C GLU A 201 -2.15 -1.89 73.42
N VAL A 202 -1.81 -0.73 73.98
CA VAL A 202 -0.77 -0.57 74.99
C VAL A 202 -1.33 0.15 76.21
N ALA A 203 -0.68 -0.01 77.36
CA ALA A 203 -1.04 0.69 78.59
C ALA A 203 0.20 1.04 79.40
N LEU A 204 0.17 2.16 80.11
CA LEU A 204 1.15 2.44 81.16
C LEU A 204 0.66 1.80 82.47
N ALA A 205 1.56 1.18 83.21
CA ALA A 205 1.32 0.64 84.54
C ALA A 205 1.20 1.74 85.61
N ASP A 206 0.43 2.79 85.31
CA ASP A 206 0.09 3.87 86.22
C ASP A 206 -1.43 3.95 86.38
N TYR A 207 -1.91 3.52 87.54
CA TYR A 207 -3.33 3.50 87.85
C TYR A 207 -3.90 4.89 88.15
N PHE A 208 -3.06 5.82 88.64
CA PHE A 208 -3.53 7.13 89.09
C PHE A 208 -3.63 8.15 87.95
N ASP A 209 -2.83 8.00 86.89
CA ASP A 209 -2.78 8.94 85.76
C ASP A 209 -3.04 8.27 84.39
N ALA A 210 -3.85 7.22 84.38
CA ALA A 210 -4.15 6.43 83.17
C ALA A 210 -4.79 7.25 82.03
N GLU A 211 -5.70 8.18 82.35
CA GLU A 211 -6.42 8.99 81.35
C GLU A 211 -5.57 10.12 80.74
N GLY A 212 -4.48 10.51 81.40
CA GLY A 212 -3.57 11.54 80.91
C GLY A 212 -2.45 11.02 80.00
N ALA A 213 -2.31 9.70 79.90
CA ALA A 213 -1.24 9.06 79.16
C ALA A 213 -1.37 9.27 77.65
N ARG A 214 -0.23 9.60 77.01
CA ARG A 214 -0.10 9.67 75.55
C ARG A 214 0.84 8.59 75.07
N PHE A 215 0.48 7.95 73.96
CA PHE A 215 1.25 6.85 73.39
C PHE A 215 1.79 7.22 72.02
N PHE A 216 2.95 6.68 71.70
CA PHE A 216 3.64 6.91 70.45
C PHE A 216 4.12 5.58 69.88
N TYR A 217 4.07 5.45 68.55
CA TYR A 217 4.54 4.26 67.86
C TYR A 217 5.52 4.61 66.74
N LYS A 218 6.35 3.65 66.36
CA LYS A 218 7.30 3.74 65.25
C LYS A 218 7.42 2.40 64.53
N ILE A 219 7.38 2.40 63.20
CA ILE A 219 7.59 1.22 62.36
C ILE A 219 8.90 1.39 61.58
N GLU A 220 10.00 0.87 62.13
CA GLU A 220 11.30 0.84 61.46
C GLU A 220 11.22 -0.03 60.20
N GLY A 221 11.67 0.52 59.07
CA GLY A 221 11.46 -0.02 57.73
C GLY A 221 10.28 0.60 56.98
N ARG A 222 9.50 1.50 57.61
CA ARG A 222 8.48 2.33 56.94
C ARG A 222 8.64 3.82 57.24
N HIS A 223 8.93 4.19 58.50
CA HIS A 223 9.17 5.57 58.90
C HIS A 223 10.09 5.64 60.14
N ASP A 224 10.93 6.68 60.19
CA ASP A 224 12.00 6.77 61.22
C ASP A 224 11.65 7.61 62.45
N ALA A 225 10.57 8.41 62.41
CA ALA A 225 10.11 9.22 63.54
C ALA A 225 8.95 8.56 64.30
N PHE A 226 8.89 8.78 65.62
CA PHE A 226 7.74 8.39 66.44
C PHE A 226 6.50 9.22 66.08
N ARG A 227 5.35 8.58 65.95
CA ARG A 227 4.06 9.21 65.68
C ARG A 227 3.14 9.06 66.88
N PRO A 228 2.36 10.10 67.23
CA PRO A 228 1.36 9.99 68.28
C PRO A 228 0.26 8.99 67.90
N MET A 229 -0.29 8.32 68.89
CA MET A 229 -1.44 7.42 68.78
C MET A 229 -2.71 8.14 69.22
N ASP A 230 -3.83 7.81 68.59
CA ASP A 230 -5.15 8.25 69.04
C ASP A 230 -5.64 7.30 70.14
N GLY A 231 -5.60 7.76 71.40
CA GLY A 231 -5.84 6.92 72.57
C GLY A 231 -4.69 5.94 72.80
N ASN A 232 -5.02 4.70 73.16
CA ASN A 232 -4.06 3.66 73.55
C ASN A 232 -3.92 2.52 72.53
N SER A 233 -4.52 2.66 71.35
CA SER A 233 -4.57 1.61 70.32
C SER A 233 -4.07 2.09 68.96
N ILE A 234 -3.45 1.21 68.18
CA ILE A 234 -3.18 1.44 66.75
C ILE A 234 -3.77 0.34 65.89
N GLN A 235 -4.21 0.74 64.69
CA GLN A 235 -4.63 -0.17 63.64
C GLN A 235 -3.58 -0.23 62.54
N LEU A 236 -2.97 -1.41 62.35
CA LEU A 236 -1.99 -1.68 61.31
C LEU A 236 -2.66 -2.36 60.13
N SER A 237 -2.91 -1.58 59.06
CA SER A 237 -3.45 -2.06 57.78
C SER A 237 -2.48 -1.86 56.62
N ASN A 238 -2.62 -2.67 55.57
CA ASN A 238 -1.90 -2.54 54.30
C ASN A 238 -0.37 -2.43 54.45
N LEU A 239 0.21 -3.24 55.34
CA LEU A 239 1.66 -3.32 55.45
C LEU A 239 2.21 -4.14 54.28
N PRO A 240 3.25 -3.66 53.56
CA PRO A 240 3.93 -4.48 52.57
C PRO A 240 4.53 -5.74 53.21
N TYR A 241 4.73 -6.78 52.42
CA TYR A 241 5.40 -7.99 52.92
C TYR A 241 6.87 -7.67 53.27
N GLY A 242 7.33 -8.15 54.41
CA GLY A 242 8.65 -7.79 54.89
C GLY A 242 8.87 -8.05 56.37
N LYS A 243 10.07 -7.71 56.82
CA LYS A 243 10.46 -7.71 58.23
C LYS A 243 10.60 -6.25 58.67
N TYR A 244 9.90 -5.89 59.73
CA TYR A 244 9.84 -4.57 60.32
C TYR A 244 10.12 -4.66 61.81
N ARG A 245 10.41 -3.53 62.46
CA ARG A 245 10.40 -3.44 63.93
C ARG A 245 9.36 -2.42 64.36
N LEU A 246 8.47 -2.83 65.25
CA LEU A 246 7.41 -2.01 65.80
C LEU A 246 7.79 -1.60 67.22
N ARG A 247 7.87 -0.30 67.46
CA ARG A 247 8.34 0.27 68.72
C ARG A 247 7.25 1.15 69.33
N PHE A 248 7.06 1.09 70.64
CA PHE A 248 6.09 1.94 71.36
C PHE A 248 6.70 2.64 72.56
N ARG A 249 6.31 3.90 72.77
CA ARG A 249 6.65 4.70 73.94
C ARG A 249 5.38 5.23 74.59
N GLY A 250 5.38 5.29 75.92
CA GLY A 250 4.34 5.93 76.71
C GLY A 250 4.88 7.20 77.37
N GLN A 251 4.05 8.23 77.41
CA GLN A 251 4.30 9.50 78.07
C GLN A 251 3.18 9.75 79.08
N ALA A 252 3.54 10.07 80.32
CA ALA A 252 2.58 10.45 81.36
C ALA A 252 2.00 11.86 81.11
N ARG A 253 0.99 12.27 81.89
CA ARG A 253 0.36 13.61 81.73
C ARG A 253 1.34 14.75 81.97
N ASP A 254 2.31 14.54 82.86
CA ASP A 254 3.37 15.49 83.19
C ASP A 254 4.50 15.57 82.13
N LYS A 255 4.27 14.97 80.95
CA LYS A 255 5.18 14.92 79.79
C LYS A 255 6.44 14.09 80.00
N ARG A 256 6.62 13.39 81.13
CA ARG A 256 7.71 12.44 81.31
C ARG A 256 7.46 11.16 80.53
N PHE A 257 8.47 10.68 79.82
CA PHE A 257 8.41 9.39 79.14
C PHE A 257 8.69 8.25 80.12
N SER A 258 8.00 7.13 79.94
CA SER A 258 8.36 5.86 80.58
C SER A 258 9.79 5.47 80.21
N THR A 259 10.54 4.96 81.18
CA THR A 259 11.87 4.35 81.00
C THR A 259 11.83 3.10 80.13
N SER A 260 10.69 2.42 80.09
CA SER A 260 10.46 1.21 79.31
C SER A 260 9.85 1.50 77.92
N GLU A 261 10.32 0.75 76.92
CA GLU A 261 9.88 0.80 75.53
C GLU A 261 9.53 -0.61 75.05
N ILE A 262 8.39 -0.77 74.36
CA ILE A 262 8.01 -2.06 73.77
C ILE A 262 8.65 -2.17 72.39
N ASN A 263 9.41 -3.24 72.14
CA ASN A 263 10.08 -3.50 70.86
C ASN A 263 9.66 -4.87 70.31
N LEU A 264 8.76 -4.88 69.32
CA LEU A 264 8.21 -6.07 68.68
C LEU A 264 8.80 -6.31 67.28
N SER A 265 9.15 -7.56 66.98
CA SER A 265 9.54 -7.98 65.63
C SER A 265 8.30 -8.23 64.78
N LEU A 266 8.07 -7.43 63.74
CA LEU A 266 6.88 -7.51 62.88
C LEU A 266 7.22 -8.16 61.54
N VAL A 267 6.62 -9.31 61.23
CA VAL A 267 6.87 -10.06 60.00
C VAL A 267 5.57 -10.21 59.23
N VAL A 268 5.48 -9.57 58.07
CA VAL A 268 4.34 -9.68 57.15
C VAL A 268 4.68 -10.70 56.06
N LEU A 269 3.95 -11.81 56.04
CA LEU A 269 4.23 -12.92 55.11
C LEU A 269 3.84 -12.59 53.68
N ARG A 270 4.60 -13.12 52.72
CA ARG A 270 4.28 -13.03 51.28
C ARG A 270 3.10 -13.95 50.93
N PRO A 271 2.08 -13.46 50.18
CA PRO A 271 1.04 -14.29 49.59
C PRO A 271 1.61 -15.46 48.78
N PHE A 272 0.90 -16.60 48.75
CA PHE A 272 1.41 -17.82 48.11
C PHE A 272 1.66 -17.64 46.60
N TYR A 273 0.82 -16.85 45.91
CA TYR A 273 0.93 -16.62 44.47
C TYR A 273 2.10 -15.71 44.07
N LEU A 274 2.73 -15.02 45.02
CA LEU A 274 3.97 -14.25 44.82
C LEU A 274 5.22 -15.04 45.20
N ARG A 275 5.08 -16.31 45.63
CA ARG A 275 6.23 -17.17 45.92
C ARG A 275 6.78 -17.75 44.62
N TRP A 276 8.10 -17.90 44.55
CA TRP A 276 8.81 -18.32 43.34
C TRP A 276 8.30 -19.63 42.73
N TRP A 277 7.95 -20.62 43.56
CA TRP A 277 7.47 -21.92 43.08
C TRP A 277 6.14 -21.79 42.33
N PHE A 278 5.25 -20.88 42.76
CA PHE A 278 3.95 -20.67 42.10
C PHE A 278 4.14 -19.94 40.77
N VAL A 279 5.05 -18.96 40.74
CA VAL A 279 5.44 -18.28 39.49
C VAL A 279 6.00 -19.28 38.48
N LEU A 280 6.85 -20.21 38.92
CA LEU A 280 7.36 -21.29 38.05
C LEU A 280 6.26 -22.22 37.56
N LEU A 281 5.29 -22.57 38.41
CA LEU A 281 4.15 -23.41 38.02
C LEU A 281 3.31 -22.73 36.94
N VAL A 282 3.01 -21.44 37.09
CA VAL A 282 2.30 -20.65 36.07
C VAL A 282 3.11 -20.58 34.77
N ALA A 283 4.41 -20.34 34.85
CA ALA A 283 5.29 -20.32 33.68
C ALA A 283 5.31 -21.68 32.96
N ALA A 284 5.39 -22.79 33.70
CA ALA A 284 5.34 -24.14 33.14
C ALA A 284 3.99 -24.44 32.48
N ALA A 285 2.88 -24.00 33.09
CA ALA A 285 1.54 -24.14 32.50
C ALA A 285 1.41 -23.36 31.17
N ILE A 286 1.96 -22.14 31.10
CA ILE A 286 2.01 -21.34 29.87
C ILE A 286 2.83 -22.04 28.79
N ILE A 287 4.01 -22.56 29.14
CA ILE A 287 4.88 -23.30 28.19
C ILE A 287 4.16 -24.57 27.70
N GLY A 288 3.48 -25.30 28.59
CA GLY A 288 2.69 -26.48 28.24
C GLY A 288 1.55 -26.15 27.28
N LEU A 289 0.79 -25.07 27.55
CA LEU A 289 -0.25 -24.56 26.65
C LEU A 289 0.33 -24.17 25.28
N PHE A 290 1.47 -23.50 25.26
CA PHE A 290 2.15 -23.15 24.01
C PHE A 290 2.60 -24.39 23.23
N GLY A 291 3.13 -25.42 23.91
CA GLY A 291 3.49 -26.69 23.30
C GLY A 291 2.29 -27.44 22.72
N LEU A 292 1.17 -27.48 23.43
CA LEU A 292 -0.09 -28.06 22.93
C LEU A 292 -0.61 -27.30 21.71
N PHE A 293 -0.60 -25.97 21.75
CA PHE A 293 -1.01 -25.14 20.62
C PHE A 293 -0.09 -25.33 19.40
N TYR A 294 1.22 -25.37 19.62
CA TYR A 294 2.21 -25.62 18.57
C TYR A 294 1.98 -26.98 17.90
N ASN A 295 1.83 -28.04 18.68
CA ASN A 295 1.57 -29.38 18.15
C ASN A 295 0.26 -29.45 17.38
N TRP A 296 -0.81 -28.82 17.88
CA TRP A 296 -2.09 -28.71 17.19
C TRP A 296 -1.95 -27.95 15.86
N ARG A 297 -1.20 -26.84 15.84
CA ARG A 297 -0.96 -26.02 14.65
C ARG A 297 -0.16 -26.79 13.59
N VAL A 298 0.89 -27.50 13.98
CA VAL A 298 1.68 -28.34 13.07
C VAL A 298 0.82 -29.46 12.47
N ALA A 299 -0.05 -30.10 13.27
CA ALA A 299 -0.96 -31.12 12.78
C ALA A 299 -1.98 -30.55 11.77
N GLN A 300 -2.51 -29.35 12.00
CA GLN A 300 -3.37 -28.62 11.06
C GLN A 300 -2.65 -28.34 9.73
N LEU A 301 -1.43 -27.80 9.79
CA LEU A 301 -0.63 -27.50 8.60
C LEU A 301 -0.35 -28.75 7.76
N LYS A 302 -0.01 -29.88 8.41
CA LYS A 302 0.19 -31.16 7.70
C LYS A 302 -1.08 -31.64 6.99
N LYS A 303 -2.25 -31.48 7.60
CA LYS A 303 -3.53 -31.82 6.96
C LYS A 303 -3.80 -30.96 5.72
N GLN A 304 -3.59 -29.64 5.84
CA GLN A 304 -3.75 -28.70 4.72
C GLN A 304 -2.79 -29.02 3.58
N GLN A 305 -1.53 -29.36 3.89
CA GLN A 305 -0.54 -29.73 2.88
C GLN A 305 -0.95 -31.00 2.11
N ALA A 306 -1.44 -32.02 2.82
CA ALA A 306 -1.92 -33.25 2.21
C ALA A 306 -3.17 -33.05 1.33
N GLU A 307 -4.08 -32.16 1.74
CA GLU A 307 -5.25 -31.80 0.95
C GLU A 307 -4.87 -31.00 -0.30
N LEU A 308 -3.96 -30.03 -0.15
CA LEU A 308 -3.44 -29.25 -1.26
C LEU A 308 -2.71 -30.13 -2.28
N GLU A 309 -1.90 -31.10 -1.83
CA GLU A 309 -1.25 -32.05 -2.74
C GLU A 309 -2.26 -32.87 -3.55
N LYS A 310 -3.38 -33.29 -2.95
CA LYS A 310 -4.45 -33.99 -3.68
C LYS A 310 -5.09 -33.08 -4.73
N VAL A 311 -5.42 -31.84 -4.37
CA VAL A 311 -6.03 -30.88 -5.29
C VAL A 311 -5.07 -30.52 -6.42
N VAL A 312 -3.81 -30.28 -6.12
CA VAL A 312 -2.77 -29.99 -7.13
C VAL A 312 -2.63 -31.17 -8.07
N LYS A 313 -2.52 -32.41 -7.57
CA LYS A 313 -2.46 -33.60 -8.45
C LYS A 313 -3.68 -33.70 -9.38
N GLN A 314 -4.90 -33.50 -8.86
CA GLN A 314 -6.12 -33.54 -9.67
C GLN A 314 -6.16 -32.41 -10.71
N ARG A 315 -5.76 -31.19 -10.32
CA ARG A 315 -5.70 -30.03 -11.22
C ARG A 315 -4.64 -30.22 -12.30
N THR A 316 -3.46 -30.72 -11.95
CA THR A 316 -2.37 -30.98 -12.91
C THR A 316 -2.78 -32.04 -13.92
N GLU A 317 -3.45 -33.11 -13.49
CA GLU A 317 -3.95 -34.13 -14.41
C GLU A 317 -5.03 -33.57 -15.35
N LYS A 318 -5.97 -32.78 -14.83
CA LYS A 318 -6.98 -32.11 -15.65
C LYS A 318 -6.36 -31.15 -16.67
N ILE A 319 -5.41 -30.32 -16.25
CA ILE A 319 -4.68 -29.40 -17.14
C ILE A 319 -3.95 -30.18 -18.24
N ARG A 320 -3.37 -31.33 -17.90
CA ARG A 320 -2.70 -32.19 -18.89
C ARG A 320 -3.69 -32.72 -19.93
N GLN A 321 -4.87 -33.16 -19.50
CA GLN A 321 -5.93 -33.62 -20.39
C GLN A 321 -6.45 -32.48 -21.28
N ASP A 322 -6.74 -31.32 -20.69
CA ASP A 322 -7.21 -30.14 -21.42
C ASP A 322 -6.16 -29.67 -22.43
N LYS A 323 -4.87 -29.71 -22.08
CA LYS A 323 -3.78 -29.36 -22.99
C LYS A 323 -3.72 -30.29 -24.21
N ILE A 324 -3.80 -31.61 -23.99
CA ILE A 324 -3.81 -32.59 -25.09
C ILE A 324 -5.00 -32.35 -26.02
N LEU A 325 -6.17 -32.07 -25.45
CA LEU A 325 -7.38 -31.78 -26.24
C LEU A 325 -7.23 -30.50 -27.06
N ILE A 326 -6.68 -29.43 -26.47
CA ILE A 326 -6.43 -28.16 -27.17
C ILE A 326 -5.42 -28.35 -28.31
N GLU A 327 -4.35 -29.11 -28.07
CA GLU A 327 -3.35 -29.43 -29.11
C GLU A 327 -4.00 -30.19 -30.27
N GLN A 328 -4.85 -31.19 -29.99
CA GLN A 328 -5.61 -31.91 -31.01
C GLN A 328 -6.55 -31.00 -31.81
N GLN A 329 -7.31 -30.12 -31.13
CA GLN A 329 -8.21 -29.17 -31.78
C GLN A 329 -7.46 -28.18 -32.66
N ALA A 330 -6.29 -27.70 -32.22
CA ALA A 330 -5.47 -26.78 -32.99
C ALA A 330 -4.89 -27.45 -34.26
N GLU A 331 -4.47 -28.72 -34.17
CA GLU A 331 -4.04 -29.49 -35.33
C GLU A 331 -5.17 -29.74 -36.32
N GLU A 332 -6.36 -30.12 -35.83
CA GLU A 332 -7.54 -30.33 -36.67
C GLU A 332 -7.95 -29.04 -37.40
N LEU A 333 -7.94 -27.91 -36.70
CA LEU A 333 -8.26 -26.60 -37.28
C LEU A 333 -7.26 -26.22 -38.38
N LYS A 334 -5.96 -26.43 -38.12
CA LYS A 334 -4.90 -26.16 -39.10
C LYS A 334 -5.01 -27.08 -40.32
N ALA A 335 -5.34 -28.35 -40.12
CA ALA A 335 -5.57 -29.28 -41.22
C ALA A 335 -6.77 -28.86 -42.06
N LEU A 336 -7.85 -28.40 -41.43
CA LEU A 336 -9.05 -27.93 -42.12
C LEU A 336 -8.77 -26.67 -42.96
N ASP A 337 -7.99 -25.73 -42.43
CA ASP A 337 -7.62 -24.52 -43.16
C ASP A 337 -6.72 -24.84 -44.38
N GLN A 338 -5.74 -25.73 -44.21
CA GLN A 338 -4.91 -26.21 -45.32
C GLN A 338 -5.71 -26.96 -46.40
N LEU A 339 -6.73 -27.73 -46.01
CA LEU A 339 -7.63 -28.39 -46.95
C LEU A 339 -8.48 -27.39 -47.71
N LYS A 340 -9.01 -26.37 -47.02
CA LYS A 340 -9.75 -25.27 -47.65
C LYS A 340 -8.89 -24.55 -48.69
N ASP A 341 -7.63 -24.23 -48.36
CA ASP A 341 -6.72 -23.55 -49.28
C ASP A 341 -6.36 -24.39 -50.50
N ARG A 342 -6.04 -25.68 -50.30
CA ARG A 342 -5.80 -26.62 -51.42
C ARG A 342 -7.02 -26.79 -52.30
N PHE A 343 -8.22 -26.86 -51.71
CA PHE A 343 -9.47 -27.00 -52.45
C PHE A 343 -9.66 -25.83 -53.43
N PHE A 344 -9.48 -24.58 -52.98
CA PHE A 344 -9.62 -23.42 -53.85
C PHE A 344 -8.49 -23.29 -54.89
N ALA A 345 -7.25 -23.62 -54.53
CA ALA A 345 -6.15 -23.64 -55.48
C ALA A 345 -6.40 -24.65 -56.64
N ASN A 346 -6.84 -25.85 -56.28
CA ASN A 346 -7.10 -26.92 -57.25
C ASN A 346 -8.30 -26.60 -58.15
N ILE A 347 -9.41 -26.12 -57.58
CA ILE A 347 -10.59 -25.70 -58.37
C ILE A 347 -10.22 -24.59 -59.35
N SER A 348 -9.39 -23.64 -58.95
CA SER A 348 -8.95 -22.58 -59.86
C SER A 348 -8.24 -23.13 -61.08
N HIS A 349 -7.42 -24.16 -60.90
CA HIS A 349 -6.66 -24.79 -61.96
C HIS A 349 -7.59 -25.60 -62.87
N GLU A 350 -8.42 -26.46 -62.28
CA GLU A 350 -9.39 -27.30 -63.01
C GLU A 350 -10.41 -26.49 -63.80
N LEU A 351 -10.78 -25.29 -63.35
CA LEU A 351 -11.67 -24.41 -64.10
C LEU A 351 -10.96 -23.60 -65.20
N ARG A 352 -9.66 -23.28 -65.04
CA ARG A 352 -8.90 -22.45 -66.00
C ARG A 352 -8.48 -23.23 -67.24
N THR A 353 -8.08 -24.50 -67.08
CA THR A 353 -7.60 -25.36 -68.17
C THR A 353 -8.65 -25.59 -69.27
N PRO A 354 -9.86 -26.11 -68.99
CA PRO A 354 -10.87 -26.34 -70.03
C PRO A 354 -11.30 -25.02 -70.68
N LEU A 355 -11.27 -23.93 -69.93
CA LEU A 355 -11.65 -22.62 -70.44
C LEU A 355 -10.62 -22.04 -71.41
N THR A 356 -9.34 -22.28 -71.15
CA THR A 356 -8.24 -21.90 -72.04
C THR A 356 -8.28 -22.72 -73.32
N MET A 357 -8.61 -24.02 -73.22
CA MET A 357 -8.84 -24.91 -74.35
C MET A 357 -10.05 -24.51 -75.21
N ILE A 358 -11.07 -23.85 -74.64
CA ILE A 358 -12.18 -23.28 -75.42
C ILE A 358 -11.77 -21.93 -76.04
N ALA A 359 -11.05 -21.08 -75.30
CA ALA A 359 -10.72 -19.71 -75.73
C ALA A 359 -9.69 -19.65 -76.87
N GLY A 360 -8.67 -20.54 -76.83
CA GLY A 360 -7.57 -20.55 -77.79
C GLY A 360 -7.99 -20.84 -79.24
N PRO A 361 -8.57 -22.03 -79.52
CA PRO A 361 -9.04 -22.40 -80.87
C PRO A 361 -10.08 -21.41 -81.41
N LEU A 362 -10.95 -20.92 -80.54
CA LEU A 362 -11.96 -19.92 -80.87
C LEU A 362 -11.35 -18.56 -81.27
N GLY A 363 -10.25 -18.17 -80.61
CA GLY A 363 -9.46 -17.01 -80.98
C GLY A 363 -8.85 -17.12 -82.37
N ASN A 364 -8.33 -18.30 -82.72
CA ASN A 364 -7.73 -18.58 -84.02
C ASN A 364 -8.78 -18.61 -85.15
N LEU A 365 -9.94 -19.26 -84.92
CA LEU A 365 -11.05 -19.28 -85.88
C LEU A 365 -11.59 -17.89 -86.20
N LEU A 366 -11.62 -16.97 -85.22
CA LEU A 366 -12.07 -15.59 -85.44
C LEU A 366 -11.01 -14.67 -86.08
N LYS A 367 -9.73 -15.08 -86.13
CA LYS A 367 -8.66 -14.37 -86.84
C LYS A 367 -8.68 -14.68 -88.35
N ASN A 368 -8.95 -15.93 -88.73
CA ASN A 368 -9.13 -16.35 -90.13
C ASN A 368 -10.59 -16.17 -90.57
N LYS A 369 -10.98 -14.92 -90.84
CA LYS A 369 -12.36 -14.55 -91.21
C LYS A 369 -12.79 -15.00 -92.61
N SER A 370 -11.87 -15.52 -93.43
CA SER A 370 -12.05 -15.71 -94.88
C SER A 370 -13.03 -16.82 -95.27
N ASP A 371 -13.27 -17.82 -94.42
CA ASP A 371 -14.07 -19.02 -94.76
C ASP A 371 -15.36 -19.19 -93.93
N LEU A 372 -15.75 -18.20 -93.13
CA LEU A 372 -16.88 -18.32 -92.20
C LEU A 372 -18.11 -17.53 -92.70
N SER A 373 -19.28 -18.17 -92.73
CA SER A 373 -20.55 -17.48 -92.98
C SER A 373 -20.92 -16.51 -91.85
N GLU A 374 -21.70 -15.46 -92.13
CA GLU A 374 -22.13 -14.48 -91.11
C GLU A 374 -22.78 -15.13 -89.88
N LYS A 375 -23.55 -16.22 -90.05
CA LYS A 375 -24.15 -16.98 -88.94
C LYS A 375 -23.11 -17.73 -88.11
N GLN A 376 -22.09 -18.33 -88.74
CA GLN A 376 -21.00 -19.02 -88.03
C GLN A 376 -20.12 -18.04 -87.28
N LEU A 377 -19.81 -16.90 -87.90
CA LEU A 377 -19.03 -15.83 -87.30
C LEU A 377 -19.76 -15.24 -86.08
N HIS A 378 -21.07 -14.99 -86.19
CA HIS A 378 -21.90 -14.56 -85.05
C HIS A 378 -21.91 -15.60 -83.92
N SER A 379 -22.09 -16.89 -84.20
CA SER A 379 -22.08 -17.95 -83.19
C SER A 379 -20.72 -18.08 -82.49
N LEU A 380 -19.60 -18.01 -83.23
CA LEU A 380 -18.26 -18.03 -82.64
C LEU A 380 -17.99 -16.79 -81.78
N GLN A 381 -18.49 -15.62 -82.19
CA GLN A 381 -18.42 -14.40 -81.36
C GLN A 381 -19.24 -14.54 -80.07
N VAL A 382 -20.42 -15.19 -80.13
CA VAL A 382 -21.22 -15.47 -78.92
C VAL A 382 -20.47 -16.42 -77.98
N ILE A 383 -19.93 -17.52 -78.49
CA ILE A 383 -19.14 -18.46 -77.68
C ILE A 383 -17.96 -17.72 -77.07
N LYS A 384 -17.25 -16.87 -77.83
CA LYS A 384 -16.07 -16.16 -77.32
C LYS A 384 -16.42 -15.20 -76.21
N ARG A 385 -17.55 -14.51 -76.35
CA ARG A 385 -18.06 -13.62 -75.30
C ARG A 385 -18.39 -14.40 -74.03
N HIS A 386 -18.99 -15.58 -74.12
CA HIS A 386 -19.32 -16.42 -72.96
C HIS A 386 -18.09 -17.10 -72.34
N THR A 387 -17.11 -17.53 -73.14
CA THR A 387 -15.84 -18.06 -72.63
C THR A 387 -15.06 -16.98 -71.89
N ASN A 388 -14.96 -15.77 -72.45
CA ASN A 388 -14.32 -14.64 -71.77
C ASN A 388 -15.10 -14.22 -70.52
N TYR A 389 -16.44 -14.24 -70.57
CA TYR A 389 -17.27 -14.00 -69.40
C TYR A 389 -16.94 -14.97 -68.27
N LEU A 390 -16.95 -16.28 -68.53
CA LEU A 390 -16.66 -17.29 -67.52
C LEU A 390 -15.21 -17.18 -67.01
N LYS A 391 -14.25 -16.82 -67.87
CA LYS A 391 -12.85 -16.58 -67.50
C LYS A 391 -12.73 -15.48 -66.46
N ASN A 392 -13.39 -14.36 -66.73
CA ASN A 392 -13.39 -13.21 -65.84
C ASN A 392 -14.09 -13.54 -64.52
N ARG A 393 -15.18 -14.31 -64.54
CA ARG A 393 -15.87 -14.74 -63.31
C ARG A 393 -15.02 -15.62 -62.41
N ILE A 394 -14.32 -16.58 -63.00
CA ILE A 394 -13.39 -17.43 -62.24
C ILE A 394 -12.28 -16.57 -61.65
N ASN A 395 -11.70 -15.65 -62.43
CA ASN A 395 -10.65 -14.76 -61.93
C ASN A 395 -11.14 -13.88 -60.78
N GLU A 396 -12.34 -13.28 -60.89
CA GLU A 396 -12.94 -12.45 -59.83
C GLU A 396 -13.17 -13.23 -58.51
N ILE A 397 -13.67 -14.47 -58.59
CA ILE A 397 -13.84 -15.35 -57.40
C ILE A 397 -12.49 -15.68 -56.78
N MET A 398 -11.49 -15.95 -57.63
CA MET A 398 -10.15 -16.30 -57.16
C MET A 398 -9.42 -15.12 -56.54
N GLU A 399 -9.63 -13.91 -57.07
CA GLU A 399 -9.07 -12.68 -56.51
C GLU A 399 -9.67 -12.38 -55.13
N LEU A 400 -10.99 -12.54 -54.97
CA LEU A 400 -11.65 -12.45 -53.66
C LEU A 400 -11.03 -13.42 -52.63
N ASN A 401 -10.91 -14.70 -52.98
CA ASN A 401 -10.33 -15.71 -52.07
C ASN A 401 -8.86 -15.41 -51.75
N ARG A 402 -8.08 -14.91 -52.72
CA ARG A 402 -6.69 -14.50 -52.48
C ARG A 402 -6.60 -13.34 -51.50
N LEU A 403 -7.50 -12.36 -51.59
CA LEU A 403 -7.51 -11.22 -50.66
C LEU A 403 -7.94 -11.64 -49.24
N GLU A 404 -8.81 -12.65 -49.10
CA GLU A 404 -9.13 -13.24 -47.79
C GLU A 404 -7.94 -13.95 -47.14
N VAL A 405 -7.16 -14.70 -47.92
CA VAL A 405 -6.02 -15.49 -47.44
C VAL A 405 -4.79 -14.62 -47.19
N ASN A 406 -4.52 -13.64 -48.06
CA ASN A 406 -3.34 -12.76 -48.01
C ASN A 406 -3.69 -11.32 -47.59
N LYS A 407 -4.31 -11.14 -46.43
CA LYS A 407 -4.65 -9.80 -45.87
C LYS A 407 -3.46 -8.84 -45.63
N GLY A 408 -2.23 -9.17 -46.04
CA GLY A 408 -1.00 -8.49 -45.63
C GLY A 408 -0.05 -8.01 -46.74
N GLN A 409 -0.32 -8.21 -48.03
CA GLN A 409 0.56 -7.71 -49.12
C GLN A 409 -0.09 -6.52 -49.85
N ILE A 410 0.29 -5.31 -49.43
CA ILE A 410 -0.01 -4.06 -50.14
C ILE A 410 1.32 -3.58 -50.75
N ASP A 411 1.36 -3.41 -52.07
CA ASP A 411 2.56 -2.89 -52.75
C ASP A 411 2.42 -1.37 -52.92
N LEU A 412 3.01 -0.60 -52.01
CA LEU A 412 2.89 0.85 -52.00
C LEU A 412 3.97 1.49 -52.88
N GLN A 413 3.55 2.14 -53.96
CA GLN A 413 4.45 2.85 -54.88
C GLN A 413 4.10 4.35 -54.94
N PRO A 414 5.07 5.26 -55.09
CA PRO A 414 4.80 6.69 -55.29
C PRO A 414 4.12 6.93 -56.64
N ILE A 415 2.87 7.40 -56.63
CA ILE A 415 2.12 7.74 -57.85
C ILE A 415 1.67 9.20 -57.84
N LYS A 416 1.72 9.86 -59.01
CA LYS A 416 1.03 11.13 -59.23
C LYS A 416 -0.45 10.84 -59.46
N LEU A 417 -1.28 11.04 -58.44
CA LEU A 417 -2.70 10.64 -58.48
C LEU A 417 -3.45 11.25 -59.67
N TYR A 418 -3.20 12.52 -60.01
CA TYR A 418 -3.84 13.17 -61.15
C TYR A 418 -3.54 12.45 -62.48
N ASP A 419 -2.28 12.11 -62.74
CA ASP A 419 -1.87 11.46 -63.99
C ASP A 419 -2.43 10.04 -64.07
N PHE A 420 -2.35 9.29 -62.96
CA PHE A 420 -2.92 7.95 -62.85
C PHE A 420 -4.43 7.96 -63.13
N LEU A 421 -5.20 8.82 -62.45
CA LEU A 421 -6.64 8.92 -62.66
C LEU A 421 -6.99 9.36 -64.08
N LYS A 422 -6.22 10.29 -64.66
CA LYS A 422 -6.42 10.74 -66.04
C LYS A 422 -6.26 9.59 -67.04
N VAL A 423 -5.28 8.71 -66.84
CA VAL A 423 -5.10 7.51 -67.66
C VAL A 423 -6.27 6.54 -67.47
N SER A 424 -6.65 6.23 -66.23
CA SER A 424 -7.76 5.30 -65.93
C SER A 424 -9.10 5.80 -66.48
N ILE A 425 -9.36 7.11 -66.40
CA ILE A 425 -10.56 7.75 -66.97
C ILE A 425 -10.47 7.82 -68.50
N GLY A 426 -9.28 8.04 -69.06
CA GLY A 426 -9.03 8.11 -70.51
C GLY A 426 -9.46 6.85 -71.26
N ASN A 427 -9.39 5.68 -70.63
CA ASN A 427 -9.90 4.43 -71.19
C ASN A 427 -11.42 4.48 -71.49
N PHE A 428 -12.17 5.35 -70.82
CA PHE A 428 -13.61 5.54 -71.02
C PHE A 428 -13.95 6.76 -71.89
N GLU A 429 -12.99 7.66 -72.15
CA GLU A 429 -13.19 8.80 -73.08
C GLU A 429 -13.52 8.32 -74.50
N SER A 430 -12.92 7.22 -74.96
CA SER A 430 -13.24 6.63 -76.26
C SER A 430 -14.66 6.01 -76.32
N ILE A 431 -15.20 5.60 -75.17
CA ILE A 431 -16.52 4.94 -75.06
C ILE A 431 -17.65 5.97 -74.91
N ALA A 432 -17.35 7.14 -74.32
CA ALA A 432 -18.35 8.17 -74.04
C ALA A 432 -19.08 8.70 -75.30
N PRO A 433 -18.39 9.03 -76.42
CA PRO A 433 -19.03 9.42 -77.67
C PRO A 433 -19.88 8.30 -78.28
N GLU A 434 -19.39 7.06 -78.25
CA GLU A 434 -20.10 5.88 -78.77
C GLU A 434 -21.45 5.68 -78.04
N LYS A 435 -21.46 5.88 -76.72
CA LYS A 435 -22.67 5.78 -75.90
C LYS A 435 -23.46 7.09 -75.75
N GLN A 436 -23.00 8.19 -76.32
CA GLN A 436 -23.58 9.53 -76.14
C GLN A 436 -23.70 9.94 -74.67
N ILE A 437 -22.67 9.65 -73.85
CA ILE A 437 -22.63 10.00 -72.43
C ILE A 437 -21.61 11.12 -72.23
N ILE A 438 -21.99 12.15 -71.47
CA ILE A 438 -21.09 13.26 -71.12
C ILE A 438 -20.22 12.83 -69.95
N LEU A 439 -18.90 12.68 -70.19
CA LEU A 439 -17.92 12.42 -69.14
C LEU A 439 -17.30 13.73 -68.66
N SER A 440 -17.22 13.92 -67.34
CA SER A 440 -16.57 15.09 -66.72
C SER A 440 -15.66 14.66 -65.57
N PHE A 441 -14.49 15.30 -65.46
CA PHE A 441 -13.52 15.04 -64.41
C PHE A 441 -13.23 16.34 -63.63
N ASP A 442 -13.52 16.32 -62.33
CA ASP A 442 -13.36 17.42 -61.38
C ASP A 442 -12.31 17.01 -60.33
N TYR A 443 -11.19 17.73 -60.27
CA TYR A 443 -10.06 17.38 -59.41
C TYR A 443 -9.69 18.55 -58.51
N GLN A 444 -9.95 18.40 -57.21
CA GLN A 444 -9.83 19.43 -56.18
C GLN A 444 -8.65 19.16 -55.24
N MET A 445 -7.50 18.77 -55.81
CA MET A 445 -6.22 18.63 -55.10
C MET A 445 -5.09 19.23 -55.95
N LYS A 446 -3.87 19.34 -55.39
CA LYS A 446 -2.70 19.76 -56.17
C LYS A 446 -2.35 18.70 -57.22
N LYS A 447 -2.32 19.05 -58.50
CA LYS A 447 -2.01 18.12 -59.61
C LYS A 447 -0.63 17.48 -59.50
N THR A 448 0.30 18.12 -58.80
CA THR A 448 1.67 17.63 -58.56
C THR A 448 1.79 16.72 -57.33
N ALA A 449 0.71 16.50 -56.57
CA ALA A 449 0.77 15.67 -55.38
C ALA A 449 1.07 14.21 -55.73
N GLN A 450 2.07 13.65 -55.06
CA GLN A 450 2.38 12.23 -55.10
C GLN A 450 1.88 11.56 -53.83
N ILE A 451 1.30 10.38 -53.97
CA ILE A 451 0.82 9.57 -52.86
C ILE A 451 1.43 8.19 -52.95
N LEU A 452 1.69 7.56 -51.80
CA LEU A 452 1.97 6.13 -51.77
C LEU A 452 0.66 5.37 -51.93
N ALA A 453 0.57 4.56 -52.98
CA ALA A 453 -0.61 3.73 -53.22
C ALA A 453 -0.27 2.46 -53.99
N ASP A 454 -1.11 1.45 -53.81
CA ASP A 454 -1.11 0.24 -54.62
C ASP A 454 -1.93 0.51 -55.90
N LYS A 455 -1.20 0.66 -57.00
CA LYS A 455 -1.75 1.09 -58.29
C LYS A 455 -2.84 0.13 -58.78
N ASP A 456 -2.60 -1.17 -58.69
CA ASP A 456 -3.51 -2.21 -59.20
C ASP A 456 -4.82 -2.23 -58.41
N LYS A 457 -4.73 -2.14 -57.07
CA LYS A 457 -5.91 -2.08 -56.19
C LYS A 457 -6.76 -0.84 -56.43
N LEU A 458 -6.12 0.32 -56.58
CA LEU A 458 -6.82 1.56 -56.90
C LEU A 458 -7.48 1.49 -58.29
N GLU A 459 -6.74 0.99 -59.29
CA GLU A 459 -7.25 0.85 -60.66
C GLU A 459 -8.48 -0.05 -60.70
N HIS A 460 -8.48 -1.14 -59.91
CA HIS A 460 -9.61 -2.05 -59.81
C HIS A 460 -10.89 -1.36 -59.28
N ILE A 461 -10.79 -0.57 -58.21
CA ILE A 461 -11.94 0.18 -57.67
C ILE A 461 -12.47 1.18 -58.71
N ILE A 462 -11.58 1.96 -59.31
CA ILE A 462 -11.94 3.01 -60.28
C ILE A 462 -12.59 2.40 -61.53
N TYR A 463 -11.98 1.37 -62.09
CA TYR A 463 -12.49 0.68 -63.26
C TYR A 463 -13.88 0.11 -63.01
N ASN A 464 -14.12 -0.49 -61.84
CA ASN A 464 -15.41 -1.05 -61.49
C ASN A 464 -16.50 0.02 -61.36
N TYR A 465 -16.20 1.13 -60.66
CA TYR A 465 -17.15 2.24 -60.53
C TYR A 465 -17.48 2.88 -61.88
N LEU A 466 -16.47 3.16 -62.71
CA LEU A 466 -16.67 3.72 -64.05
C LEU A 466 -17.42 2.76 -64.98
N SER A 467 -17.03 1.48 -65.00
CA SER A 467 -17.70 0.46 -65.81
C SER A 467 -19.18 0.35 -65.45
N ASN A 468 -19.53 0.37 -64.16
CA ASN A 468 -20.92 0.38 -63.72
C ASN A 468 -21.63 1.68 -64.14
N ALA A 469 -21.03 2.85 -63.92
CA ALA A 469 -21.61 4.13 -64.32
C ALA A 469 -21.94 4.17 -65.83
N PHE A 470 -20.99 3.78 -66.69
CA PHE A 470 -21.19 3.71 -68.15
C PHE A 470 -22.12 2.59 -68.61
N LYS A 471 -22.31 1.54 -67.81
CA LYS A 471 -23.23 0.44 -68.11
C LYS A 471 -24.68 0.80 -67.82
N TYR A 472 -24.94 1.56 -66.74
CA TYR A 472 -26.29 1.85 -66.26
C TYR A 472 -26.81 3.26 -66.62
N THR A 473 -25.94 4.13 -67.14
CA THR A 473 -26.35 5.44 -67.67
C THR A 473 -26.91 5.33 -69.09
N PRO A 474 -28.12 5.86 -69.37
CA PRO A 474 -28.70 5.87 -70.72
C PRO A 474 -28.04 6.91 -71.64
N LYS A 475 -28.33 6.82 -72.95
CA LYS A 475 -27.88 7.82 -73.94
C LYS A 475 -28.33 9.23 -73.56
N GLY A 476 -27.44 10.20 -73.67
CA GLY A 476 -27.65 11.60 -73.25
C GLY A 476 -27.42 11.86 -71.75
N GLY A 477 -27.08 10.83 -70.97
CA GLY A 477 -26.74 10.97 -69.56
C GLY A 477 -25.34 11.53 -69.31
N ARG A 478 -25.00 11.71 -68.04
CA ARG A 478 -23.71 12.24 -67.58
C ARG A 478 -23.05 11.31 -66.57
N VAL A 479 -21.74 11.16 -66.67
CA VAL A 479 -20.88 10.54 -65.66
C VAL A 479 -19.87 11.60 -65.19
N LYS A 480 -19.80 11.84 -63.88
CA LYS A 480 -18.85 12.77 -63.26
C LYS A 480 -17.91 11.97 -62.35
N VAL A 481 -16.61 12.19 -62.49
CA VAL A 481 -15.62 11.75 -61.53
C VAL A 481 -15.15 12.97 -60.75
N ALA A 482 -15.27 12.94 -59.42
CA ALA A 482 -14.78 14.00 -58.55
C ALA A 482 -13.75 13.45 -57.55
N VAL A 483 -12.70 14.22 -57.29
CA VAL A 483 -11.67 13.86 -56.31
C VAL A 483 -11.38 15.05 -55.43
N GLN A 484 -11.44 14.85 -54.12
CA GLN A 484 -11.21 15.88 -53.12
C GLN A 484 -10.49 15.32 -51.89
N GLU A 485 -9.80 16.19 -51.18
CA GLU A 485 -9.19 15.88 -49.89
C GLU A 485 -10.17 16.26 -48.77
N VAL A 486 -10.53 15.31 -47.91
CA VAL A 486 -11.42 15.52 -46.76
C VAL A 486 -10.74 14.95 -45.52
N GLU A 487 -10.45 15.80 -44.53
CA GLU A 487 -9.87 15.39 -43.24
C GLU A 487 -8.63 14.47 -43.38
N ASN A 488 -7.69 14.83 -44.26
CA ASN A 488 -6.45 14.06 -44.53
C ASN A 488 -6.71 12.66 -45.12
N ARG A 489 -7.86 12.48 -45.80
CA ARG A 489 -8.21 11.32 -46.62
C ARG A 489 -8.51 11.78 -48.04
N ILE A 490 -8.28 10.91 -49.01
CA ILE A 490 -8.71 11.16 -50.39
C ILE A 490 -10.10 10.56 -50.53
N ARG A 491 -11.03 11.36 -51.06
CA ARG A 491 -12.36 10.92 -51.44
C ARG A 491 -12.50 10.97 -52.95
N LEU A 492 -12.73 9.81 -53.55
CA LEU A 492 -13.05 9.62 -54.95
C LEU A 492 -14.54 9.34 -55.09
N GLU A 493 -15.19 10.09 -55.97
CA GLU A 493 -16.64 10.03 -56.19
C GLU A 493 -16.90 9.77 -57.68
N VAL A 494 -17.73 8.78 -57.99
CA VAL A 494 -18.22 8.53 -59.35
C VAL A 494 -19.73 8.68 -59.35
N GLU A 495 -20.22 9.77 -59.93
CA GLU A 495 -21.62 10.12 -60.06
C GLU A 495 -22.12 9.77 -61.46
N ASP A 496 -23.25 9.09 -61.55
CA ASP A 496 -23.94 8.72 -62.79
C ASP A 496 -25.39 9.21 -62.78
N THR A 497 -25.91 9.67 -63.92
CA THR A 497 -27.33 10.03 -64.08
C THR A 497 -28.17 8.87 -64.62
N GLY A 498 -27.84 7.64 -64.22
CA GLY A 498 -28.50 6.41 -64.65
C GLY A 498 -29.81 6.14 -63.94
N LYS A 499 -30.22 4.86 -63.95
CA LYS A 499 -31.53 4.43 -63.43
C LYS A 499 -31.67 4.56 -61.92
N GLY A 500 -30.58 4.78 -61.18
CA GLY A 500 -30.56 4.75 -59.73
C GLY A 500 -30.83 3.34 -59.16
N ILE A 501 -30.62 3.21 -57.85
CA ILE A 501 -30.72 1.96 -57.09
C ILE A 501 -31.87 2.12 -56.07
N PRO A 502 -32.77 1.14 -55.94
CA PRO A 502 -33.79 1.13 -54.89
C PRO A 502 -33.18 1.23 -53.49
N GLU A 503 -33.80 1.97 -52.58
CA GLU A 503 -33.29 2.16 -51.21
C GLU A 503 -33.17 0.84 -50.42
N GLU A 504 -34.04 -0.14 -50.72
CA GLU A 504 -34.02 -1.49 -50.17
C GLU A 504 -32.79 -2.33 -50.60
N ASP A 505 -32.21 -2.03 -51.77
CA ASP A 505 -31.07 -2.75 -52.33
C ASP A 505 -29.72 -2.16 -51.86
N ILE A 506 -29.70 -0.92 -51.35
CA ILE A 506 -28.48 -0.20 -50.95
C ILE A 506 -27.68 -0.92 -49.85
N PRO A 507 -28.29 -1.41 -48.74
CA PRO A 507 -27.53 -2.03 -47.65
C PRO A 507 -26.76 -3.28 -48.08
N ASN A 508 -27.27 -4.01 -49.07
CA ASN A 508 -26.72 -5.28 -49.52
C ASN A 508 -25.84 -5.13 -50.77
N LEU A 509 -25.66 -3.91 -51.30
CA LEU A 509 -25.00 -3.71 -52.60
C LEU A 509 -23.54 -4.19 -52.64
N PHE A 510 -22.88 -4.21 -51.48
CA PHE A 510 -21.50 -4.67 -51.31
C PHE A 510 -21.42 -6.11 -50.78
N GLU A 511 -22.54 -6.82 -50.64
CA GLU A 511 -22.56 -8.25 -50.27
C GLU A 511 -22.26 -9.15 -51.47
N ARG A 512 -21.68 -10.33 -51.21
CA ARG A 512 -21.27 -11.26 -52.25
C ARG A 512 -22.46 -11.79 -53.04
N PHE A 513 -22.34 -11.83 -54.35
CA PHE A 513 -23.36 -12.31 -55.30
C PHE A 513 -24.67 -11.52 -55.31
N PHE A 514 -24.75 -10.42 -54.56
CA PHE A 514 -25.94 -9.58 -54.53
C PHE A 514 -26.08 -8.77 -55.83
N GLN A 515 -27.31 -8.68 -56.35
CA GLN A 515 -27.64 -7.87 -57.53
C GLN A 515 -28.96 -7.16 -57.30
N ALA A 516 -28.96 -5.84 -57.42
CA ALA A 516 -30.19 -5.04 -57.36
C ALA A 516 -31.22 -5.51 -58.41
N GLN A 517 -32.51 -5.45 -58.07
CA GLN A 517 -33.58 -6.00 -58.93
C GLN A 517 -33.59 -5.38 -60.35
N ASN A 518 -33.19 -4.11 -60.46
CA ASN A 518 -33.12 -3.38 -61.73
C ASN A 518 -31.87 -3.73 -62.58
N ALA A 519 -30.91 -4.47 -62.03
CA ALA A 519 -29.67 -4.88 -62.67
C ALA A 519 -29.70 -6.31 -63.25
N GLN A 520 -30.68 -7.14 -62.87
CA GLN A 520 -30.79 -8.57 -63.25
C GLN A 520 -30.81 -8.82 -64.77
N LYS A 521 -31.23 -7.86 -65.60
CA LYS A 521 -31.27 -8.01 -67.06
C LYS A 521 -29.90 -7.88 -67.76
N VAL A 522 -28.82 -7.53 -67.05
CA VAL A 522 -27.53 -7.14 -67.68
C VAL A 522 -26.32 -7.96 -67.20
N GLY A 523 -26.52 -9.15 -66.64
CA GLY A 523 -25.46 -10.17 -66.46
C GLY A 523 -24.24 -9.75 -65.61
N SER A 524 -24.39 -8.87 -64.63
CA SER A 524 -23.37 -8.65 -63.59
C SER A 524 -23.25 -9.89 -62.68
N SER A 525 -22.15 -10.07 -61.94
CA SER A 525 -21.97 -11.21 -61.01
C SER A 525 -22.23 -10.89 -59.55
N GLY A 526 -22.41 -9.62 -59.20
CA GLY A 526 -22.49 -9.21 -57.78
C GLY A 526 -21.18 -9.41 -57.02
N ILE A 527 -20.05 -9.64 -57.70
CA ILE A 527 -18.73 -9.83 -57.08
C ILE A 527 -17.94 -8.53 -57.04
N GLY A 528 -17.98 -7.74 -58.12
CA GLY A 528 -17.12 -6.56 -58.25
C GLY A 528 -17.22 -5.59 -57.06
N LEU A 529 -18.43 -5.24 -56.62
CA LEU A 529 -18.58 -4.29 -55.50
C LEU A 529 -18.15 -4.90 -54.16
N ALA A 530 -18.39 -6.19 -53.93
CA ALA A 530 -17.85 -6.90 -52.77
C ALA A 530 -16.30 -6.88 -52.78
N LEU A 531 -15.69 -7.06 -53.95
CA LEU A 531 -14.24 -6.94 -54.13
C LEU A 531 -13.74 -5.51 -53.85
N CYS A 532 -14.46 -4.48 -54.29
CA CYS A 532 -14.14 -3.09 -53.93
C CYS A 532 -14.18 -2.85 -52.41
N ARG A 533 -15.11 -3.51 -51.69
CA ARG A 533 -15.18 -3.42 -50.23
C ARG A 533 -13.96 -4.08 -49.57
N GLU A 534 -13.62 -5.30 -49.96
CA GLU A 534 -12.44 -6.01 -49.44
C GLU A 534 -11.14 -5.22 -49.72
N ILE A 535 -10.99 -4.67 -50.94
CA ILE A 535 -9.83 -3.81 -51.30
C ILE A 535 -9.82 -2.53 -50.46
N ALA A 536 -10.97 -1.88 -50.25
CA ALA A 536 -11.05 -0.68 -49.44
C ALA A 536 -10.70 -0.95 -47.97
N GLU A 537 -11.17 -2.07 -47.41
CA GLU A 537 -10.82 -2.50 -46.05
C GLU A 537 -9.31 -2.77 -45.92
N LEU A 538 -8.68 -3.40 -46.92
CA LEU A 538 -7.22 -3.59 -46.97
C LEU A 538 -6.46 -2.24 -47.01
N LEU A 539 -6.99 -1.24 -47.70
CA LEU A 539 -6.40 0.10 -47.78
C LEU A 539 -6.76 1.00 -46.57
N ASN A 540 -7.33 0.45 -45.49
CA ASN A 540 -7.86 1.21 -44.34
C ASN A 540 -8.89 2.30 -44.73
N GLY A 541 -9.55 2.09 -45.86
CA GLY A 541 -10.57 2.94 -46.43
C GLY A 541 -11.97 2.38 -46.24
N ARG A 542 -12.94 3.05 -46.88
CA ARG A 542 -14.34 2.65 -46.91
C ARG A 542 -14.96 2.96 -48.25
N VAL A 543 -15.98 2.20 -48.60
CA VAL A 543 -16.82 2.39 -49.79
C VAL A 543 -18.28 2.51 -49.39
N TRP A 544 -19.03 3.38 -50.06
CA TRP A 544 -20.48 3.47 -49.89
C TRP A 544 -21.13 4.05 -51.14
N VAL A 545 -22.46 4.07 -51.17
CA VAL A 545 -23.24 4.58 -52.30
C VAL A 545 -24.38 5.44 -51.80
N GLU A 546 -24.66 6.52 -52.53
CA GLU A 546 -25.88 7.31 -52.38
C GLU A 546 -26.64 7.26 -53.69
N SER A 547 -27.89 6.80 -53.68
CA SER A 547 -28.66 6.64 -54.92
C SER A 547 -30.13 6.90 -54.69
N ARG A 548 -30.80 7.39 -55.74
CA ARG A 548 -32.26 7.50 -55.77
C ARG A 548 -32.77 6.97 -57.09
N LEU A 549 -33.78 6.11 -57.02
CA LEU A 549 -34.40 5.51 -58.20
C LEU A 549 -34.85 6.60 -59.20
N GLY A 550 -34.40 6.47 -60.45
CA GLY A 550 -34.66 7.38 -61.56
C GLY A 550 -33.83 8.67 -61.60
N LYS A 551 -32.99 8.93 -60.59
CA LYS A 551 -32.17 10.17 -60.51
C LYS A 551 -30.66 9.95 -60.69
N GLY A 552 -30.20 8.72 -60.58
CA GLY A 552 -28.77 8.38 -60.66
C GLY A 552 -28.19 7.87 -59.34
N SER A 553 -26.89 7.61 -59.33
CA SER A 553 -26.14 7.12 -58.15
C SER A 553 -24.79 7.81 -58.04
N THR A 554 -24.28 7.91 -56.81
CA THR A 554 -22.93 8.37 -56.50
C THR A 554 -22.24 7.31 -55.67
N PHE A 555 -21.16 6.74 -56.22
CA PHE A 555 -20.31 5.79 -55.53
C PHE A 555 -19.11 6.52 -54.92
N PHE A 556 -18.82 6.22 -53.67
CA PHE A 556 -17.77 6.86 -52.90
C PHE A 556 -16.72 5.83 -52.50
N PHE A 557 -15.45 6.19 -52.67
CA PHE A 557 -14.31 5.50 -52.09
C PHE A 557 -13.46 6.51 -51.34
N GLU A 558 -13.22 6.24 -50.05
CA GLU A 558 -12.44 7.12 -49.18
C GLU A 558 -11.36 6.33 -48.47
N TRP A 559 -10.10 6.75 -48.60
CA TRP A 559 -8.96 6.07 -47.97
C TRP A 559 -7.96 7.06 -47.39
N PRO A 560 -7.25 6.69 -46.31
CA PRO A 560 -6.12 7.47 -45.82
C PRO A 560 -4.98 7.40 -46.85
N TYR A 561 -4.27 8.51 -47.04
CA TYR A 561 -3.11 8.55 -47.93
C TYR A 561 -1.90 9.12 -47.20
N GLU A 562 -0.73 8.64 -47.60
CA GLU A 562 0.55 9.23 -47.20
C GLU A 562 1.08 10.07 -48.36
N ALA A 563 1.25 11.37 -48.11
CA ALA A 563 1.87 12.26 -49.09
C ALA A 563 3.35 11.90 -49.23
N PHE A 564 3.78 11.58 -50.45
CA PHE A 564 5.19 11.32 -50.72
C PHE A 564 5.90 12.66 -50.93
N ILE A 565 6.69 13.08 -49.94
CA ILE A 565 7.57 14.27 -50.01
C ILE A 565 8.99 13.79 -50.33
N GLY A 566 9.19 13.30 -51.55
CA GLY A 566 10.52 12.98 -52.07
C GLY A 566 11.01 14.08 -52.99
N ILE A 567 12.23 14.58 -52.76
CA ILE A 567 12.96 15.39 -53.75
C ILE A 567 13.28 14.45 -54.91
N VAL A 568 12.50 14.54 -55.98
CA VAL A 568 12.83 13.86 -57.23
C VAL A 568 13.98 14.63 -57.86
N GLU A 569 15.20 14.09 -57.77
CA GLU A 569 16.26 14.43 -58.71
C GLU A 569 15.69 14.24 -60.13
N ARG A 570 15.80 15.30 -60.94
CA ARG A 570 15.40 15.28 -62.33
C ARG A 570 16.05 14.09 -63.03
N GLU A 571 15.24 13.11 -63.43
CA GLU A 571 15.59 12.34 -64.62
C GLU A 571 15.29 13.18 -65.87
N PRO A 572 16.22 13.24 -66.83
CA PRO A 572 16.02 14.00 -68.05
C PRO A 572 15.01 13.32 -68.97
N SER A 573 14.15 14.17 -69.51
CA SER A 573 13.24 13.98 -70.65
C SER A 573 13.70 12.98 -71.70
N GLU A 574 12.74 12.14 -72.11
CA GLU A 574 12.71 11.41 -73.37
C GLU A 574 13.14 12.31 -74.54
N ASN A 575 14.25 11.94 -75.18
CA ASN A 575 14.52 12.30 -76.56
C ASN A 575 14.14 11.12 -77.45
N MET A 576 13.29 11.41 -78.42
CA MET A 576 13.15 10.62 -79.64
C MET A 576 14.51 10.42 -80.31
N ALA A 577 14.83 9.16 -80.62
CA ALA A 577 15.74 8.72 -81.67
C ALA A 577 15.31 7.29 -82.01
N GLU A 578 14.54 7.05 -83.07
CA GLU A 578 15.06 6.82 -84.43
C GLU A 578 16.42 6.14 -84.49
N GLY A 579 16.40 4.92 -85.04
CA GLY A 579 17.54 4.36 -85.77
C GLY A 579 18.42 3.39 -84.98
N ILE A 580 18.36 2.12 -85.38
CA ILE A 580 19.40 1.44 -86.18
C ILE A 580 19.27 -0.06 -85.91
N LEU A 581 18.69 -0.76 -86.88
CA LEU A 581 19.03 -2.14 -87.19
C LEU A 581 20.53 -2.20 -87.54
N PRO A 582 21.33 -3.10 -86.94
CA PRO A 582 22.51 -3.61 -87.61
C PRO A 582 22.08 -4.80 -88.47
N ASN A 583 22.04 -4.52 -89.76
CA ASN A 583 21.95 -5.52 -90.80
C ASN A 583 23.33 -6.17 -91.00
N ALA A 584 23.29 -7.44 -91.42
CA ALA A 584 24.29 -8.16 -92.22
C ALA A 584 25.63 -8.56 -91.56
N GLN A 585 25.92 -9.86 -91.59
CA GLN A 585 26.72 -10.38 -92.69
C GLN A 585 26.54 -11.89 -92.95
N SER A 586 26.14 -12.13 -94.18
CA SER A 586 26.17 -13.36 -94.97
C SER A 586 27.51 -14.11 -94.91
N LEU A 587 27.46 -15.42 -94.67
CA LEU A 587 28.42 -16.37 -95.24
C LEU A 587 27.68 -17.62 -95.75
N ALA A 588 27.59 -17.67 -97.08
CA ALA A 588 27.68 -18.83 -97.96
C ALA A 588 27.30 -20.23 -97.43
N ASN A 589 26.37 -20.84 -98.16
CA ASN A 589 26.05 -22.27 -98.20
C ASN A 589 27.25 -23.21 -97.93
N PRO A 590 26.96 -24.36 -97.32
CA PRO A 590 27.25 -25.61 -98.00
C PRO A 590 25.95 -26.38 -98.23
N THR A 591 25.79 -26.81 -99.48
CA THR A 591 25.03 -27.98 -99.89
C THR A 591 25.10 -29.11 -98.86
N GLY A 592 23.95 -29.44 -98.28
CA GLY A 592 23.69 -30.61 -97.44
C GLY A 592 22.18 -30.75 -97.24
N THR A 593 21.64 -31.95 -97.42
CA THR A 593 20.22 -32.33 -97.28
C THR A 593 19.56 -31.75 -96.01
N LYS A 594 18.41 -31.06 -96.13
CA LYS A 594 17.63 -30.49 -95.00
C LYS A 594 17.22 -31.60 -94.01
N GLN A 595 17.75 -31.53 -92.78
CA GLN A 595 17.20 -32.19 -91.58
C GLN A 595 16.31 -31.14 -90.86
N GLN A 596 15.05 -31.46 -90.56
CA GLN A 596 14.18 -30.62 -89.73
C GLN A 596 14.72 -30.60 -88.29
N ALA A 597 14.81 -29.41 -87.69
CA ALA A 597 15.23 -29.27 -86.29
C ALA A 597 14.27 -30.03 -85.35
N THR A 598 14.81 -30.63 -84.32
CA THR A 598 14.14 -31.60 -83.45
C THR A 598 13.80 -30.98 -82.10
N ILE A 599 12.54 -31.05 -81.68
CA ILE A 599 12.06 -30.56 -80.39
C ILE A 599 11.57 -31.75 -79.55
N LEU A 600 12.01 -31.83 -78.29
CA LEU A 600 11.43 -32.74 -77.30
C LEU A 600 10.42 -31.98 -76.44
N LEU A 601 9.14 -32.30 -76.57
CA LEU A 601 8.02 -31.75 -75.81
C LEU A 601 7.70 -32.66 -74.61
N THR A 602 7.80 -32.15 -73.39
CA THR A 602 7.43 -32.85 -72.15
C THR A 602 6.20 -32.17 -71.54
N GLU A 603 5.08 -32.89 -71.57
CA GLU A 603 3.77 -32.38 -71.15
C GLU A 603 2.92 -33.57 -70.68
N ASP A 604 2.34 -33.50 -69.48
CA ASP A 604 1.58 -34.63 -68.92
C ASP A 604 0.14 -34.65 -69.44
N ASN A 605 -0.41 -33.49 -69.80
CA ASN A 605 -1.74 -33.40 -70.38
C ASN A 605 -1.75 -33.81 -71.86
N HIS A 606 -2.34 -34.98 -72.14
CA HIS A 606 -2.42 -35.56 -73.48
C HIS A 606 -2.97 -34.58 -74.54
N ASP A 607 -4.08 -33.89 -74.24
CA ASP A 607 -4.74 -33.00 -75.19
C ASP A 607 -3.92 -31.72 -75.46
N LEU A 608 -3.27 -31.17 -74.43
CA LEU A 608 -2.39 -30.01 -74.56
C LEU A 608 -1.10 -30.37 -75.31
N ARG A 609 -0.54 -31.56 -75.02
CA ARG A 609 0.61 -32.12 -75.71
C ARG A 609 0.32 -32.32 -77.19
N GLU A 610 -0.82 -32.92 -77.52
CA GLU A 610 -1.26 -33.12 -78.91
C GLU A 610 -1.49 -31.77 -79.61
N TYR A 611 -2.14 -30.81 -78.94
CA TYR A 611 -2.35 -29.47 -79.49
C TYR A 611 -1.03 -28.74 -79.80
N ILE A 612 -0.07 -28.74 -78.87
CA ILE A 612 1.25 -28.12 -79.06
C ILE A 612 2.03 -28.87 -80.15
N GLN A 613 1.97 -30.19 -80.16
CA GLN A 613 2.58 -31.03 -81.19
C GLN A 613 2.02 -30.68 -82.57
N VAL A 614 0.71 -30.56 -82.75
CA VAL A 614 0.09 -30.16 -84.03
C VAL A 614 0.60 -28.80 -84.49
N ILE A 615 0.68 -27.80 -83.60
CA ILE A 615 1.18 -26.46 -83.95
C ILE A 615 2.63 -26.50 -84.40
N LEU A 616 3.49 -27.21 -83.66
CA LEU A 616 4.94 -27.20 -83.90
C LEU A 616 5.35 -28.15 -85.03
N SER A 617 4.54 -29.17 -85.33
CA SER A 617 4.84 -30.17 -86.36
C SER A 617 4.72 -29.61 -87.79
N GLU A 618 4.16 -28.42 -87.98
CA GLU A 618 4.17 -27.71 -89.27
C GLU A 618 5.59 -27.32 -89.70
N GLU A 619 6.49 -27.04 -88.74
CA GLU A 619 7.84 -26.53 -89.02
C GLU A 619 8.98 -27.40 -88.43
N TYR A 620 8.74 -28.17 -87.36
CA TYR A 620 9.75 -28.91 -86.60
C TYR A 620 9.44 -30.42 -86.49
N THR A 621 10.47 -31.24 -86.25
CA THR A 621 10.27 -32.64 -85.83
C THR A 621 10.01 -32.69 -84.33
N VAL A 622 8.81 -33.07 -83.90
CA VAL A 622 8.43 -33.04 -82.48
C VAL A 622 8.35 -34.45 -81.90
N TYR A 623 9.15 -34.74 -80.89
CA TYR A 623 9.04 -35.92 -80.05
C TYR A 623 8.38 -35.56 -78.73
N THR A 624 7.60 -36.48 -78.17
CA THR A 624 6.78 -36.23 -76.98
C THR A 624 7.15 -37.16 -75.84
N ALA A 625 7.17 -36.65 -74.62
CA ALA A 625 7.30 -37.40 -73.37
C ALA A 625 6.22 -36.95 -72.38
N GLU A 626 5.73 -37.86 -71.54
CA GLU A 626 4.62 -37.56 -70.62
C GLU A 626 5.08 -37.00 -69.27
N ASN A 627 6.37 -37.10 -68.96
CA ASN A 627 6.99 -36.60 -67.73
C ASN A 627 8.50 -36.44 -67.89
N GLY A 628 9.16 -35.79 -66.91
CA GLY A 628 10.60 -35.54 -66.99
C GLY A 628 11.45 -36.80 -67.05
N LYS A 629 11.01 -37.91 -66.45
CA LYS A 629 11.77 -39.16 -66.45
C LYS A 629 11.75 -39.81 -67.83
N GLU A 630 10.60 -39.83 -68.50
CA GLU A 630 10.50 -40.27 -69.89
C GLU A 630 11.30 -39.39 -70.83
N ALA A 631 11.37 -38.07 -70.57
CA ALA A 631 12.22 -37.17 -71.33
C ALA A 631 13.70 -37.53 -71.18
N LEU A 632 14.16 -37.84 -69.96
CA LEU A 632 15.52 -38.33 -69.71
C LEU A 632 15.80 -39.70 -70.35
N ASP A 633 14.84 -40.63 -70.23
CA ASP A 633 14.95 -41.96 -70.85
C ASP A 633 15.00 -41.83 -72.38
N TRP A 634 14.27 -40.88 -72.96
CA TRP A 634 14.34 -40.57 -74.37
C TRP A 634 15.70 -39.98 -74.75
N LEU A 635 16.20 -38.99 -73.99
CA LEU A 635 17.52 -38.38 -74.21
C LEU A 635 18.68 -39.39 -74.10
N ALA A 636 18.55 -40.39 -73.23
CA ALA A 636 19.56 -41.44 -73.06
C ALA A 636 19.63 -42.40 -74.26
N ASN A 637 18.54 -42.55 -75.02
CA ASN A 637 18.40 -43.59 -76.05
C ASN A 637 18.25 -43.05 -77.47
N ASN A 638 18.15 -41.73 -77.66
CA ASN A 638 17.87 -41.09 -78.96
C ASN A 638 18.88 -39.97 -79.26
N PRO A 639 18.95 -39.47 -80.51
CA PRO A 639 19.75 -38.30 -80.86
C PRO A 639 19.34 -37.06 -80.05
N GLU A 640 20.31 -36.21 -79.72
CA GLU A 640 20.06 -34.98 -78.95
C GLU A 640 19.12 -34.03 -79.71
N PRO A 641 18.06 -33.50 -79.07
CA PRO A 641 17.15 -32.53 -79.69
C PRO A 641 17.79 -31.14 -79.69
N ASP A 642 17.35 -30.29 -80.61
CA ASP A 642 17.78 -28.89 -80.70
C ASP A 642 17.14 -28.02 -79.59
N LEU A 643 15.99 -28.44 -79.04
CA LEU A 643 15.27 -27.73 -77.98
C LEU A 643 14.44 -28.71 -77.13
N ILE A 644 14.40 -28.49 -75.81
CA ILE A 644 13.47 -29.17 -74.91
C ILE A 644 12.40 -28.17 -74.44
N LEU A 645 11.14 -28.51 -74.61
CA LEU A 645 9.99 -27.72 -74.19
C LEU A 645 9.27 -28.50 -73.08
N SER A 646 9.19 -27.97 -71.86
CA SER A 646 8.68 -28.73 -70.71
C SER A 646 7.67 -27.94 -69.89
N ASP A 647 6.57 -28.56 -69.46
CA ASP A 647 5.77 -28.00 -68.36
C ASP A 647 6.57 -28.06 -67.04
N ILE A 648 6.25 -27.18 -66.09
CA ILE A 648 6.83 -27.17 -64.74
C ILE A 648 6.25 -28.31 -63.92
N MET A 649 4.93 -28.53 -63.99
CA MET A 649 4.21 -29.40 -63.06
C MET A 649 3.82 -30.71 -63.74
N MET A 650 4.67 -31.73 -63.64
CA MET A 650 4.41 -33.06 -64.22
C MET A 650 4.60 -34.16 -63.16
N PRO A 651 3.86 -35.27 -63.24
CA PRO A 651 4.02 -36.42 -62.34
C PRO A 651 5.35 -37.13 -62.58
N VAL A 652 5.79 -37.95 -61.61
CA VAL A 652 7.04 -38.76 -61.65
C VAL A 652 8.35 -37.96 -61.58
N MET A 653 8.52 -36.96 -62.43
CA MET A 653 9.64 -36.01 -62.39
C MET A 653 9.15 -34.69 -62.98
N ASP A 654 9.21 -33.64 -62.16
CA ASP A 654 8.74 -32.33 -62.56
C ASP A 654 9.76 -31.62 -63.49
N GLY A 655 9.33 -30.53 -64.13
CA GLY A 655 10.16 -29.87 -65.12
C GLY A 655 11.38 -29.14 -64.54
N LEU A 656 11.37 -28.79 -63.24
CA LEU A 656 12.53 -28.18 -62.57
C LEU A 656 13.56 -29.26 -62.22
N GLU A 657 13.11 -30.41 -61.72
CA GLU A 657 13.96 -31.60 -61.51
C GLU A 657 14.57 -32.07 -62.83
N LEU A 658 13.80 -32.07 -63.93
CA LEU A 658 14.29 -32.35 -65.27
C LEU A 658 15.38 -31.35 -65.70
N LEU A 659 15.13 -30.05 -65.53
CA LEU A 659 16.10 -28.99 -65.87
C LEU A 659 17.40 -29.14 -65.07
N GLU A 660 17.30 -29.36 -63.76
CA GLU A 660 18.47 -29.55 -62.89
C GLU A 660 19.27 -30.80 -63.32
N THR A 661 18.58 -31.88 -63.67
CA THR A 661 19.20 -33.12 -64.14
C THR A 661 19.90 -32.96 -65.50
N ILE A 662 19.26 -32.28 -66.46
CA ILE A 662 19.85 -31.98 -67.77
C ILE A 662 21.06 -31.06 -67.63
N LYS A 663 20.95 -30.00 -66.80
CA LYS A 663 22.04 -29.02 -66.64
C LYS A 663 23.20 -29.54 -65.80
N SER A 664 22.98 -30.52 -64.92
CA SER A 664 24.05 -31.20 -64.20
C SER A 664 24.77 -32.27 -65.03
N THR A 665 24.12 -32.86 -66.04
CA THR A 665 24.70 -33.89 -66.90
C THR A 665 25.57 -33.28 -68.01
N ASP A 666 26.88 -33.55 -68.01
CA ASP A 666 27.84 -32.96 -68.97
C ASP A 666 27.47 -33.19 -70.44
N GLN A 667 26.85 -34.33 -70.76
CA GLN A 667 26.38 -34.66 -72.10
C GLN A 667 25.27 -33.71 -72.58
N PHE A 668 24.26 -33.42 -71.75
CA PHE A 668 23.03 -32.72 -72.15
C PHE A 668 23.00 -31.23 -71.77
N ARG A 669 23.97 -30.75 -70.97
CA ARG A 669 23.99 -29.38 -70.41
C ARG A 669 23.81 -28.28 -71.46
N HIS A 670 24.33 -28.49 -72.67
CA HIS A 670 24.35 -27.51 -73.76
C HIS A 670 23.00 -27.35 -74.48
N ILE A 671 22.07 -28.29 -74.32
CA ILE A 671 20.75 -28.25 -74.95
C ILE A 671 19.89 -27.14 -74.31
N PRO A 672 19.29 -26.22 -75.10
CA PRO A 672 18.40 -25.20 -74.56
C PRO A 672 17.08 -25.81 -74.09
N MET A 673 16.53 -25.29 -72.99
CA MET A 673 15.27 -25.75 -72.41
C MET A 673 14.37 -24.55 -72.14
N VAL A 674 13.11 -24.63 -72.57
CA VAL A 674 12.08 -23.61 -72.38
C VAL A 674 10.97 -24.20 -71.52
N MET A 675 10.68 -23.53 -70.41
CA MET A 675 9.61 -23.92 -69.49
C MET A 675 8.30 -23.30 -69.96
N LEU A 676 7.30 -24.14 -70.22
CA LEU A 676 5.92 -23.70 -70.38
C LEU A 676 5.34 -23.46 -68.99
N THR A 677 4.78 -22.28 -68.79
CA THR A 677 4.14 -21.93 -67.52
C THR A 677 2.81 -21.25 -67.78
N ALA A 678 1.77 -21.70 -67.08
CA ALA A 678 0.51 -20.97 -66.96
C ALA A 678 0.57 -19.87 -65.86
N ARG A 679 1.77 -19.52 -65.38
CA ARG A 679 2.02 -18.33 -64.55
C ARG A 679 2.26 -17.14 -65.48
N HIS A 680 1.19 -16.43 -65.84
CA HIS A 680 1.34 -15.03 -66.22
C HIS A 680 1.81 -14.26 -64.98
N GLY A 681 3.08 -13.85 -64.99
CA GLY A 681 3.63 -12.80 -64.12
C GLY A 681 3.81 -13.18 -62.65
N MET A 682 4.86 -13.94 -62.35
CA MET A 682 5.69 -13.72 -61.15
C MET A 682 7.12 -14.01 -61.59
N GLU A 683 7.95 -12.97 -61.53
CA GLU A 683 9.35 -12.95 -61.93
C GLU A 683 10.15 -14.08 -61.27
N ALA A 684 11.10 -14.62 -62.04
CA ALA A 684 12.23 -15.40 -61.55
C ALA A 684 13.41 -14.47 -61.26
#